data_AF-A0A820F3U6-F1
#
_entry.id   AF-A0A820F3U6-F1
#
_cell.length_a   1.000
_cell.length_b   1.000
_cell.length_c   1.000
_cell.angle_alpha   90.00
_cell.angle_beta   90.00
_cell.angle_gamma   90.00
#
_symmetry.space_group_name_H-M   'P 1'
#
loop_
_entity.id
_entity.type
_entity.pdbx_description
1 polymer ?
#
loop_
_entity_poly.entity_id
_entity_poly.type
_entity_poly.pdbx_seq_one_letter_code
_entity_poly.pdbx_strand_id
1 'polypeptide(L)'
;MIWLDANVNDERIRETEQKFASIINHFKKFQDRAQCQKYIEERSEKDRLVMIVSGQLGKEIVPSVHNLQQVMSIYVYCMNKEINDQWACRFIKIKGVVVQLDELISRITTDHNIQKTMKEPLSTTSVIEHTDTGKLDNVVDDEVLKLAKNEIIRALDLDEHEIKETIINDLLENGRQSLSKYEEEFAPDVYTAAINENDGKLMKALKKYIEQEWKIKYGSSNQWFVLFLKEYKDAVNYDFVLKRAAEYGNKYLKDCPILSIVLQLLFEGIDDKSFNEANVFNDLWCAITNNGLKSITNFSDNKKRLVLLQALREYYRPKLFELLDKSKIIDRDNLYELTLDNVTEYVQPKVEAPTSENNQSCVIGQDTQISWKFSGIEKPRVTWLFNGQPLPTNDRFQVTETDDGTSTLSIRQAEFADQGDYIARATNAFGKVEAQTILSIACIKPVINADLNAALQATKGEAMTLKISVSGIPKPDVVWMRDSNKLKSNDHIQMITPTDGDETYTLTILNIQSEDQGEYSAEISNIGESLKSKKCKVTVSKPPVFIIKPTAQRVKQSATAVFVATVDGYPTPTIIWLLNGNPLTTKEGAQEQFITVTGEAKLSIGNVDLKQHTGWITCRLENSLGYKEETVQLTVLAAPTITTELPKQQETVSGRDVTLKVVVLGSPQPSAQWFFNDGPIGTGNASVDEAKGEYQLLIKQTTVTQNEGTYQVVLKNEVGEVQSIPSLLTVLEPVKLTRVKPTSNVIDLEEGKAFDIIMDVSGKEAPEVQLTKDEKAIKFTSVETPRYTFSVASVKREHQGVYKMTAKNKTSREEITVTLKVIGKFAFIS
;
A
#
# COMPACT_ATOMS: atom_id res chain seq x y z
N MET A 1 -25.84 -14.77 -20.89
CA MET A 1 -26.40 -15.49 -22.05
C MET A 1 -26.03 -16.95 -21.92
N ILE A 2 -27.02 -17.83 -21.85
CA ILE A 2 -26.85 -19.29 -21.89
C ILE A 2 -27.34 -19.73 -23.26
N TRP A 3 -26.50 -20.46 -24.00
CA TRP A 3 -26.89 -21.18 -25.20
C TRP A 3 -26.84 -22.68 -24.88
N LEU A 4 -27.89 -23.41 -25.21
CA LEU A 4 -28.10 -24.80 -24.79
C LEU A 4 -28.37 -25.73 -25.98
N ASP A 5 -27.44 -25.78 -26.95
CA ASP A 5 -27.31 -27.00 -27.76
C ASP A 5 -25.88 -27.21 -28.30
N ALA A 6 -25.31 -28.37 -27.96
CA ALA A 6 -24.16 -29.01 -28.58
C ALA A 6 -23.94 -30.38 -27.90
N ASN A 7 -24.33 -31.47 -28.55
CA ASN A 7 -23.99 -32.81 -28.07
C ASN A 7 -22.47 -33.05 -28.24
N VAL A 8 -21.80 -33.50 -27.19
CA VAL A 8 -20.31 -33.45 -27.07
C VAL A 8 -19.59 -34.36 -28.07
N ASN A 9 -20.30 -35.33 -28.65
CA ASN A 9 -19.76 -36.32 -29.59
C ASN A 9 -19.98 -35.98 -31.08
N ASP A 10 -20.40 -34.76 -31.41
CA ASP A 10 -20.62 -34.31 -32.80
C ASP A 10 -19.41 -33.51 -33.32
N GLU A 11 -18.92 -33.81 -34.54
CA GLU A 11 -17.73 -33.15 -35.13
C GLU A 11 -17.91 -31.64 -35.35
N ARG A 12 -19.14 -31.12 -35.25
CA ARG A 12 -19.50 -29.71 -35.51
C ARG A 12 -19.16 -28.72 -34.40
N ILE A 13 -18.37 -29.09 -33.39
CA ILE A 13 -17.89 -28.17 -32.33
C ILE A 13 -17.36 -26.84 -32.91
N ARG A 14 -16.59 -26.88 -34.00
CA ARG A 14 -16.07 -25.67 -34.68
C ARG A 14 -17.16 -24.80 -35.31
N GLU A 15 -18.26 -25.38 -35.81
CA GLU A 15 -19.41 -24.59 -36.26
C GLU A 15 -20.10 -23.90 -35.08
N THR A 16 -20.25 -24.60 -33.95
CA THR A 16 -20.88 -24.05 -32.74
C THR A 16 -20.07 -22.87 -32.20
N GLU A 17 -18.74 -22.99 -32.11
CA GLU A 17 -17.88 -21.88 -31.70
C GLU A 17 -17.96 -20.69 -32.67
N GLN A 18 -17.97 -20.93 -33.99
CA GLN A 18 -18.12 -19.87 -34.99
C GLN A 18 -19.50 -19.20 -34.92
N LYS A 19 -20.58 -19.97 -34.73
CA LYS A 19 -21.93 -19.44 -34.51
C LYS A 19 -21.99 -18.60 -33.23
N PHE A 20 -21.39 -19.07 -32.12
CA PHE A 20 -21.35 -18.33 -30.85
C PHE A 20 -20.57 -17.02 -30.98
N ALA A 21 -19.39 -17.04 -31.62
CA ALA A 21 -18.61 -15.84 -31.90
C ALA A 21 -19.36 -14.86 -32.82
N SER A 22 -20.10 -15.35 -33.83
CA SER A 22 -20.95 -14.54 -34.70
C SER A 22 -22.10 -13.86 -33.95
N ILE A 23 -22.75 -14.59 -33.02
CA ILE A 23 -23.82 -14.08 -32.15
C ILE A 23 -23.27 -13.02 -31.19
N ILE A 24 -22.15 -13.28 -30.50
CA ILE A 24 -21.49 -12.29 -29.62
C ILE A 24 -21.07 -11.03 -30.39
N ASN A 25 -20.54 -11.18 -31.62
CA ASN A 25 -20.18 -10.05 -32.47
C ASN A 25 -21.38 -9.35 -33.12
N HIS A 26 -22.59 -9.89 -33.00
CA HIS A 26 -23.84 -9.15 -33.23
C HIS A 26 -24.24 -8.33 -32.00
N PHE A 27 -24.21 -8.91 -30.79
CA PHE A 27 -24.54 -8.18 -29.56
C PHE A 27 -23.68 -6.94 -29.33
N LYS A 28 -22.39 -6.97 -29.73
CA LYS A 28 -21.49 -5.81 -29.72
C LYS A 28 -21.88 -4.65 -30.66
N LYS A 29 -22.89 -4.83 -31.54
CA LYS A 29 -23.30 -3.84 -32.55
C LYS A 29 -24.62 -3.14 -32.24
N PHE A 30 -25.42 -3.66 -31.30
CA PHE A 30 -26.71 -3.06 -30.97
C PHE A 30 -26.53 -1.75 -30.19
N GLN A 31 -27.25 -0.72 -30.62
CA GLN A 31 -27.18 0.62 -30.02
C GLN A 31 -28.24 0.82 -28.92
N ASP A 32 -29.30 0.00 -28.89
CA ASP A 32 -30.41 0.12 -27.94
C ASP A 32 -30.97 -1.24 -27.47
N ARG A 33 -31.84 -1.18 -26.45
CA ARG A 33 -32.47 -2.36 -25.81
C ARG A 33 -33.48 -3.07 -26.72
N ALA A 34 -34.17 -2.37 -27.60
CA ALA A 34 -35.22 -2.94 -28.45
C ALA A 34 -34.63 -3.78 -29.60
N GLN A 35 -33.53 -3.32 -30.21
CA GLN A 35 -32.74 -4.09 -31.17
C GLN A 35 -32.26 -5.42 -30.56
N CYS A 36 -31.69 -5.33 -29.34
CA CYS A 36 -31.20 -6.48 -28.60
C CYS A 36 -32.33 -7.47 -28.27
N GLN A 37 -33.45 -6.99 -27.71
CA GLN A 37 -34.59 -7.83 -27.35
C GLN A 37 -35.21 -8.53 -28.56
N LYS A 38 -35.46 -7.81 -29.66
CA LYS A 38 -36.02 -8.41 -30.88
C LYS A 38 -35.11 -9.49 -31.47
N TYR A 39 -33.79 -9.26 -31.50
CA TYR A 39 -32.82 -10.26 -31.98
C TYR A 39 -32.76 -11.51 -31.10
N ILE A 40 -33.02 -11.38 -29.79
CA ILE A 40 -33.15 -12.51 -28.87
C ILE A 40 -34.43 -13.27 -29.17
N GLU A 41 -35.58 -12.59 -29.26
CA GLU A 41 -36.90 -13.21 -29.49
C GLU A 41 -36.92 -14.01 -30.81
N GLU A 42 -36.41 -13.44 -31.91
CA GLU A 42 -36.30 -14.11 -33.22
C GLU A 42 -35.36 -15.34 -33.25
N ARG A 43 -34.50 -15.49 -32.23
CA ARG A 43 -33.59 -16.65 -32.08
C ARG A 43 -33.98 -17.61 -30.97
N SER A 44 -34.60 -17.15 -29.87
CA SER A 44 -34.90 -17.99 -28.70
C SER A 44 -35.90 -19.11 -29.02
N GLU A 45 -36.81 -18.90 -29.97
CA GLU A 45 -37.72 -19.95 -30.46
C GLU A 45 -37.00 -21.11 -31.14
N LYS A 46 -35.82 -20.87 -31.74
CA LYS A 46 -35.06 -21.85 -32.53
C LYS A 46 -33.89 -22.43 -31.76
N ASP A 47 -33.13 -21.57 -31.09
CA ASP A 47 -31.83 -21.86 -30.48
C ASP A 47 -31.90 -22.03 -28.95
N ARG A 48 -33.11 -22.07 -28.36
CA ARG A 48 -33.38 -22.23 -26.90
C ARG A 48 -32.54 -21.32 -26.00
N LEU A 49 -32.47 -20.04 -26.38
CA LEU A 49 -31.61 -19.04 -25.75
C LEU A 49 -32.19 -18.51 -24.42
N VAL A 50 -31.39 -18.48 -23.35
CA VAL A 50 -31.77 -17.87 -22.06
C VAL A 50 -30.82 -16.74 -21.71
N MET A 51 -31.34 -15.58 -21.29
CA MET A 51 -30.52 -14.41 -20.97
C MET A 51 -30.80 -13.86 -19.57
N ILE A 52 -29.74 -13.73 -18.78
CA ILE A 52 -29.71 -12.97 -17.53
C ILE A 52 -28.84 -11.73 -17.79
N VAL A 53 -29.31 -10.56 -17.36
CA VAL A 53 -28.68 -9.25 -17.60
C VAL A 53 -28.42 -8.57 -16.25
N SER A 54 -27.23 -8.00 -16.07
CA SER A 54 -26.83 -7.32 -14.83
C SER A 54 -26.58 -5.83 -15.07
N GLY A 55 -27.18 -4.98 -14.24
CA GLY A 55 -27.15 -3.52 -14.34
C GLY A 55 -28.44 -2.88 -13.79
N GLN A 56 -28.40 -1.59 -13.43
CA GLN A 56 -29.48 -0.91 -12.68
C GLN A 56 -30.87 -0.88 -13.38
N LEU A 57 -30.98 -1.23 -14.66
CA LEU A 57 -32.23 -1.27 -15.44
C LEU A 57 -32.72 -2.69 -15.79
N GLY A 58 -32.04 -3.74 -15.30
CA GLY A 58 -32.26 -5.13 -15.68
C GLY A 58 -33.34 -5.90 -14.90
N LYS A 59 -34.34 -5.24 -14.30
CA LYS A 59 -35.19 -5.87 -13.27
C LYS A 59 -36.32 -6.79 -13.79
N GLU A 60 -36.68 -6.69 -15.07
CA GLU A 60 -37.81 -7.43 -15.67
C GLU A 60 -37.53 -7.84 -17.13
N ILE A 61 -36.95 -9.03 -17.34
CA ILE A 61 -37.18 -9.92 -18.50
C ILE A 61 -36.92 -11.37 -18.05
N VAL A 62 -37.98 -12.14 -17.76
CA VAL A 62 -37.91 -13.61 -17.61
C VAL A 62 -39.21 -14.24 -18.17
N PRO A 63 -39.19 -14.75 -19.42
CA PRO A 63 -40.25 -15.61 -19.93
C PRO A 63 -40.24 -16.96 -19.19
N SER A 64 -41.39 -17.63 -19.07
CA SER A 64 -41.60 -18.80 -18.20
C SER A 64 -40.70 -20.01 -18.51
N VAL A 65 -39.54 -20.08 -17.86
CA VAL A 65 -38.61 -21.22 -17.95
C VAL A 65 -39.14 -22.40 -17.12
N HIS A 66 -40.09 -23.16 -17.67
CA HIS A 66 -40.78 -24.26 -16.95
C HIS A 66 -40.46 -25.66 -17.51
N ASN A 67 -39.52 -25.79 -18.46
CA ASN A 67 -39.10 -27.06 -19.05
C ASN A 67 -37.59 -27.09 -19.35
N LEU A 68 -36.75 -27.13 -18.31
CA LEU A 68 -35.33 -27.44 -18.41
C LEU A 68 -35.00 -28.65 -17.52
N GLN A 69 -34.49 -29.74 -18.13
CA GLN A 69 -34.13 -30.96 -17.40
C GLN A 69 -32.62 -31.07 -17.08
N GLN A 70 -31.76 -30.27 -17.73
CA GLN A 70 -30.33 -30.17 -17.42
C GLN A 70 -29.77 -28.78 -17.78
N VAL A 71 -28.76 -28.33 -17.04
CA VAL A 71 -28.00 -27.09 -17.29
C VAL A 71 -26.51 -27.41 -17.16
N MET A 72 -25.76 -27.33 -18.26
CA MET A 72 -24.37 -27.79 -18.33
C MET A 72 -23.31 -26.68 -18.19
N SER A 73 -23.68 -25.40 -18.39
CA SER A 73 -22.82 -24.23 -18.20
C SER A 73 -23.65 -22.95 -18.16
N ILE A 74 -23.13 -21.90 -17.53
CA ILE A 74 -23.75 -20.56 -17.47
C ILE A 74 -22.68 -19.53 -17.85
N TYR A 75 -23.02 -18.60 -18.75
CA TYR A 75 -22.15 -17.47 -19.10
C TYR A 75 -22.87 -16.14 -18.84
N VAL A 76 -22.23 -15.27 -18.07
CA VAL A 76 -22.66 -13.89 -17.82
C VAL A 76 -21.87 -12.97 -18.75
N TYR A 77 -22.47 -11.87 -19.19
CA TYR A 77 -21.79 -10.85 -20.01
C TYR A 77 -22.15 -9.47 -19.47
N CYS A 78 -21.13 -8.65 -19.19
CA CYS A 78 -21.27 -7.26 -18.78
C CYS A 78 -20.51 -6.37 -19.77
N MET A 79 -21.08 -5.21 -20.13
CA MET A 79 -20.42 -4.26 -21.03
C MET A 79 -19.40 -3.36 -20.33
N ASN A 80 -19.40 -3.29 -18.98
CA ASN A 80 -18.33 -2.67 -18.22
C ASN A 80 -17.24 -3.71 -17.93
N LYS A 81 -16.04 -3.47 -18.48
CA LYS A 81 -14.90 -4.39 -18.40
C LYS A 81 -14.43 -4.61 -16.95
N GLU A 82 -14.30 -3.57 -16.14
CA GLU A 82 -13.79 -3.71 -14.76
C GLU A 82 -14.75 -4.51 -13.87
N ILE A 83 -16.06 -4.32 -14.05
CA ILE A 83 -17.08 -5.12 -13.36
C ILE A 83 -17.05 -6.58 -13.85
N ASN A 84 -16.87 -6.80 -15.15
CA ASN A 84 -16.73 -8.14 -15.74
C ASN A 84 -15.50 -8.87 -15.16
N ASP A 85 -14.36 -8.19 -15.06
CA ASP A 85 -13.10 -8.76 -14.60
C ASP A 85 -13.16 -9.03 -13.07
N GLN A 86 -13.80 -8.15 -12.28
CA GLN A 86 -14.09 -8.41 -10.86
C GLN A 86 -15.05 -9.60 -10.63
N TRP A 87 -16.02 -9.81 -11.53
CA TRP A 87 -16.94 -10.95 -11.46
C TRP A 87 -16.29 -12.26 -11.92
N ALA A 88 -15.44 -12.23 -12.95
CA ALA A 88 -14.69 -13.39 -13.43
C ALA A 88 -13.79 -14.00 -12.34
N CYS A 89 -13.21 -13.17 -11.47
CA CYS A 89 -12.43 -13.60 -10.32
C CYS A 89 -13.25 -14.13 -9.13
N ARG A 90 -14.59 -14.12 -9.18
CA ARG A 90 -15.46 -14.61 -8.10
C ARG A 90 -16.40 -15.75 -8.52
N PHE A 91 -16.88 -15.76 -9.76
CA PHE A 91 -17.73 -16.84 -10.25
C PHE A 91 -16.88 -18.02 -10.73
N ILE A 92 -16.62 -18.96 -9.81
CA ILE A 92 -16.11 -20.29 -10.13
C ILE A 92 -16.97 -20.89 -11.25
N LYS A 93 -16.32 -21.28 -12.35
CA LYS A 93 -16.91 -22.07 -13.43
C LYS A 93 -17.49 -23.35 -12.83
N ILE A 94 -18.82 -23.41 -12.65
CA ILE A 94 -19.51 -24.49 -11.94
C ILE A 94 -19.20 -25.84 -12.61
N LYS A 95 -18.24 -26.56 -12.05
CA LYS A 95 -17.84 -27.91 -12.43
C LYS A 95 -18.45 -28.90 -11.45
N GLY A 96 -19.68 -29.30 -11.73
CA GLY A 96 -20.42 -30.29 -10.98
C GLY A 96 -21.81 -30.46 -11.58
N VAL A 97 -22.29 -31.70 -11.68
CA VAL A 97 -23.67 -31.96 -12.09
C VAL A 97 -24.56 -31.65 -10.89
N VAL A 98 -25.22 -30.50 -10.91
CA VAL A 98 -26.22 -30.16 -9.89
C VAL A 98 -27.49 -30.95 -10.21
N VAL A 99 -27.73 -32.02 -9.46
CA VAL A 99 -28.75 -33.04 -9.77
C VAL A 99 -30.16 -32.59 -9.36
N GLN A 100 -30.30 -31.56 -8.52
CA GLN A 100 -31.58 -31.06 -8.01
C GLN A 100 -31.66 -29.53 -8.08
N LEU A 101 -32.79 -29.02 -8.58
CA LEU A 101 -33.01 -27.59 -8.84
C LEU A 101 -33.01 -26.75 -7.55
N ASP A 102 -33.51 -27.30 -6.44
CA ASP A 102 -33.61 -26.60 -5.16
C ASP A 102 -32.24 -26.25 -4.56
N GLU A 103 -31.21 -27.06 -4.80
CA GLU A 103 -29.86 -26.75 -4.32
C GLU A 103 -29.26 -25.54 -5.06
N LEU A 104 -29.47 -25.47 -6.38
CA LEU A 104 -29.05 -24.34 -7.20
C LEU A 104 -29.76 -23.04 -6.76
N ILE A 105 -31.08 -23.11 -6.56
CA ILE A 105 -31.89 -21.97 -6.10
C ILE A 105 -31.45 -21.55 -4.69
N SER A 106 -31.22 -22.49 -3.78
CA SER A 106 -30.79 -22.21 -2.40
C SER A 106 -29.46 -21.46 -2.34
N ARG A 107 -28.44 -21.94 -3.07
CA ARG A 107 -27.13 -21.28 -3.18
C ARG A 107 -27.28 -19.84 -3.73
N ILE A 108 -28.10 -19.63 -4.76
CA ILE A 108 -28.33 -18.30 -5.37
C ILE A 108 -29.10 -17.35 -4.44
N THR A 109 -30.10 -17.82 -3.68
CA THR A 109 -30.84 -16.96 -2.74
C THR A 109 -30.03 -16.57 -1.50
N THR A 110 -29.10 -17.41 -1.05
CA THR A 110 -28.36 -17.21 0.21
C THR A 110 -27.39 -16.03 0.13
N ASP A 111 -26.69 -15.85 -1.00
CA ASP A 111 -25.72 -14.76 -1.18
C ASP A 111 -26.35 -13.37 -1.32
N HIS A 112 -27.59 -13.27 -1.82
CA HIS A 112 -28.17 -11.99 -2.29
C HIS A 112 -29.53 -11.62 -1.67
N ASN A 113 -29.93 -12.26 -0.58
CA ASN A 113 -30.99 -11.80 0.34
C ASN A 113 -32.36 -11.54 -0.34
N ILE A 114 -32.73 -12.40 -1.30
CA ILE A 114 -34.00 -12.36 -2.02
C ILE A 114 -35.04 -13.18 -1.23
N GLN A 115 -36.21 -12.60 -0.94
CA GLN A 115 -37.26 -13.29 -0.17
C GLN A 115 -37.80 -14.54 -0.89
N LYS A 116 -37.90 -15.63 -0.13
CA LYS A 116 -38.37 -16.94 -0.59
C LYS A 116 -39.88 -17.07 -0.38
N THR A 117 -40.65 -17.16 -1.47
CA THR A 117 -42.10 -17.41 -1.44
C THR A 117 -42.41 -18.71 -2.16
N MET A 118 -42.72 -19.77 -1.41
CA MET A 118 -43.19 -21.04 -1.97
C MET A 118 -44.69 -21.19 -1.70
N LYS A 119 -45.42 -21.68 -2.69
CA LYS A 119 -46.74 -22.32 -2.51
C LYS A 119 -46.58 -23.81 -2.77
N GLU A 120 -47.38 -24.61 -2.08
CA GLU A 120 -47.27 -26.08 -2.11
C GLU A 120 -47.58 -26.66 -3.50
N PRO A 121 -46.87 -27.72 -3.94
CA PRO A 121 -47.22 -28.44 -5.15
C PRO A 121 -48.50 -29.25 -4.94
N LEU A 122 -49.44 -29.15 -5.88
CA LEU A 122 -50.62 -30.01 -5.94
C LEU A 122 -50.21 -31.46 -6.26
N SER A 123 -50.94 -32.42 -5.68
CA SER A 123 -50.76 -33.84 -5.95
C SER A 123 -51.51 -34.29 -7.20
N THR A 124 -50.94 -35.27 -7.92
CA THR A 124 -51.65 -36.10 -8.90
C THR A 124 -51.20 -37.54 -8.78
N THR A 125 -52.16 -38.45 -8.70
CA THR A 125 -51.97 -39.91 -8.59
C THR A 125 -52.78 -40.59 -9.70
N SER A 126 -52.28 -41.71 -10.24
CA SER A 126 -52.98 -42.61 -11.20
C SER A 126 -53.32 -41.96 -12.58
N VAL A 127 -53.71 -42.68 -13.66
CA VAL A 127 -54.27 -44.04 -13.84
C VAL A 127 -53.57 -44.79 -15.01
N ILE A 128 -53.87 -46.09 -15.16
CA ILE A 128 -53.32 -47.09 -16.10
C ILE A 128 -54.25 -47.30 -17.33
N GLU A 129 -53.69 -47.65 -18.49
CA GLU A 129 -54.26 -48.55 -19.55
C GLU A 129 -53.08 -48.92 -20.51
N HIS A 130 -52.78 -50.17 -20.96
CA HIS A 130 -53.54 -51.21 -21.71
C HIS A 130 -53.95 -50.76 -23.14
N THR A 131 -53.88 -51.50 -24.26
CA THR A 131 -53.45 -52.87 -24.72
C THR A 131 -53.38 -52.86 -26.28
N ASP A 132 -52.91 -53.81 -27.12
CA ASP A 132 -52.02 -55.00 -27.10
C ASP A 132 -51.89 -55.57 -28.58
N THR A 133 -51.14 -56.68 -28.80
CA THR A 133 -51.23 -57.68 -29.92
C THR A 133 -50.34 -57.57 -31.19
N GLY A 134 -49.91 -58.74 -31.72
CA GLY A 134 -49.30 -58.98 -33.06
C GLY A 134 -47.76 -59.10 -33.10
N LYS A 135 -47.04 -60.24 -33.26
CA LYS A 135 -47.18 -61.54 -34.00
C LYS A 135 -47.16 -61.40 -35.54
N LEU A 136 -46.50 -62.26 -36.35
CA LEU A 136 -45.72 -63.52 -36.19
C LEU A 136 -44.50 -63.46 -37.19
N ASP A 137 -43.50 -64.36 -37.35
CA ASP A 137 -43.39 -65.83 -37.53
C ASP A 137 -41.97 -66.31 -37.10
N ASN A 138 -41.77 -67.39 -36.32
CA ASN A 138 -41.82 -68.85 -36.64
C ASN A 138 -40.62 -69.35 -37.49
N VAL A 139 -39.97 -70.50 -37.21
CA VAL A 139 -40.12 -71.49 -36.12
C VAL A 139 -38.77 -72.20 -35.85
N VAL A 140 -38.59 -72.79 -34.66
CA VAL A 140 -37.55 -73.79 -34.34
C VAL A 140 -38.27 -75.08 -33.90
N ASP A 141 -37.74 -76.25 -34.25
CA ASP A 141 -38.37 -77.54 -33.94
C ASP A 141 -38.12 -77.97 -32.48
N ASP A 142 -39.15 -78.52 -31.83
CA ASP A 142 -39.32 -78.49 -30.36
C ASP A 142 -39.18 -79.88 -29.69
N GLU A 143 -38.90 -80.95 -30.45
CA GLU A 143 -38.71 -82.28 -29.87
C GLU A 143 -37.38 -82.44 -29.11
N VAL A 144 -36.31 -81.78 -29.56
CA VAL A 144 -34.94 -81.96 -28.99
C VAL A 144 -34.85 -81.42 -27.55
N LEU A 145 -35.44 -80.25 -27.29
CA LEU A 145 -35.43 -79.60 -25.97
C LEU A 145 -36.25 -80.38 -24.93
N LYS A 146 -37.27 -81.13 -25.40
CA LYS A 146 -38.19 -81.91 -24.59
C LYS A 146 -37.61 -83.26 -24.14
N LEU A 147 -36.68 -83.82 -24.91
CA LEU A 147 -35.96 -85.04 -24.54
C LEU A 147 -34.94 -84.76 -23.43
N ALA A 148 -34.14 -83.69 -23.58
CA ALA A 148 -33.06 -83.34 -22.65
C ALA A 148 -33.54 -83.07 -21.20
N LYS A 149 -34.70 -82.41 -21.03
CA LYS A 149 -35.26 -82.14 -19.68
C LYS A 149 -35.61 -83.43 -18.91
N ASN A 150 -36.04 -84.48 -19.60
CA ASN A 150 -36.55 -85.69 -18.97
C ASN A 150 -35.45 -86.67 -18.53
N GLU A 151 -34.23 -86.58 -19.09
CA GLU A 151 -33.09 -87.35 -18.58
C GLU A 151 -32.46 -86.69 -17.33
N ILE A 152 -32.37 -85.36 -17.29
CA ILE A 152 -31.79 -84.61 -16.15
C ILE A 152 -32.59 -84.85 -14.86
N ILE A 153 -33.94 -84.79 -14.94
CA ILE A 153 -34.83 -85.06 -13.80
C ILE A 153 -34.63 -86.50 -13.27
N ARG A 154 -34.25 -87.44 -14.13
CA ARG A 154 -34.06 -88.86 -13.80
C ARG A 154 -32.71 -89.19 -13.17
N ALA A 155 -31.77 -88.24 -13.16
CA ALA A 155 -30.37 -88.48 -12.79
C ALA A 155 -30.01 -88.03 -11.36
N LEU A 156 -30.88 -87.28 -10.68
CA LEU A 156 -30.53 -86.55 -9.44
C LEU A 156 -31.45 -86.79 -8.23
N ASP A 157 -32.50 -87.61 -8.38
CA ASP A 157 -33.28 -88.29 -7.30
C ASP A 157 -33.51 -87.48 -6.01
N LEU A 158 -34.05 -86.26 -6.14
CA LEU A 158 -34.45 -85.41 -5.03
C LEU A 158 -35.81 -84.74 -5.32
N ASP A 159 -36.71 -84.84 -4.34
CA ASP A 159 -38.14 -84.50 -4.46
C ASP A 159 -38.46 -82.99 -4.49
N GLU A 160 -39.73 -82.70 -4.77
CA GLU A 160 -40.23 -81.39 -5.19
C GLU A 160 -40.17 -80.25 -4.15
N HIS A 161 -39.92 -79.06 -4.72
CA HIS A 161 -40.51 -77.77 -4.38
C HIS A 161 -40.01 -76.90 -3.20
N GLU A 162 -39.92 -75.61 -3.56
CA GLU A 162 -39.78 -74.40 -2.73
C GLU A 162 -38.44 -74.11 -2.01
N ILE A 163 -38.08 -72.82 -1.98
CA ILE A 163 -36.92 -72.20 -1.29
C ILE A 163 -35.52 -72.65 -1.77
N LYS A 164 -35.19 -72.48 -3.07
CA LYS A 164 -33.77 -72.36 -3.52
C LYS A 164 -33.43 -71.28 -4.56
N GLU A 165 -34.33 -70.87 -5.46
CA GLU A 165 -33.99 -69.89 -6.51
C GLU A 165 -33.38 -68.57 -5.98
N THR A 166 -33.90 -68.06 -4.85
CA THR A 166 -33.40 -66.82 -4.24
C THR A 166 -31.95 -66.90 -3.77
N ILE A 167 -31.49 -68.08 -3.33
CA ILE A 167 -30.11 -68.31 -2.88
C ILE A 167 -29.20 -68.64 -4.06
N ILE A 168 -29.73 -69.33 -5.08
CA ILE A 168 -29.00 -69.64 -6.31
C ILE A 168 -28.63 -68.36 -7.07
N ASN A 169 -29.53 -67.38 -7.17
CA ASN A 169 -29.24 -66.13 -7.89
C ASN A 169 -28.16 -65.26 -7.19
N ASP A 170 -28.19 -65.12 -5.86
CA ASP A 170 -27.14 -64.41 -5.09
C ASP A 170 -25.76 -65.06 -5.23
N LEU A 171 -25.72 -66.40 -5.33
CA LEU A 171 -24.50 -67.17 -5.61
C LEU A 171 -24.02 -67.02 -7.07
N LEU A 172 -24.93 -66.88 -8.04
CA LEU A 172 -24.60 -66.73 -9.46
C LEU A 172 -24.08 -65.33 -9.84
N GLU A 173 -24.46 -64.28 -9.09
CA GLU A 173 -23.96 -62.92 -9.32
C GLU A 173 -22.53 -62.78 -8.77
N ASN A 174 -22.29 -63.23 -7.52
CA ASN A 174 -21.00 -63.05 -6.84
C ASN A 174 -19.98 -64.17 -7.10
N GLY A 175 -20.43 -65.40 -7.41
CA GLY A 175 -19.56 -66.54 -7.76
C GLY A 175 -18.74 -66.33 -9.05
N ARG A 176 -19.06 -65.28 -9.83
CA ARG A 176 -18.33 -64.88 -11.04
C ARG A 176 -16.85 -64.57 -10.84
N GLN A 177 -16.39 -64.36 -9.60
CA GLN A 177 -14.97 -64.10 -9.30
C GLN A 177 -14.12 -65.37 -9.10
N SER A 178 -14.71 -66.54 -8.87
CA SER A 178 -13.98 -67.62 -8.16
C SER A 178 -13.21 -68.62 -9.03
N LEU A 179 -13.75 -69.09 -10.16
CA LEU A 179 -13.31 -70.38 -10.72
C LEU A 179 -13.09 -70.42 -12.24
N SER A 180 -11.83 -70.66 -12.62
CA SER A 180 -11.33 -71.81 -13.43
C SER A 180 -12.12 -72.36 -14.64
N LYS A 181 -13.05 -71.59 -15.22
CA LYS A 181 -14.03 -72.06 -16.24
C LYS A 181 -13.46 -72.42 -17.63
N TYR A 182 -12.26 -72.98 -17.72
CA TYR A 182 -11.70 -73.62 -18.91
C TYR A 182 -10.76 -74.83 -18.64
N GLU A 183 -10.54 -75.28 -17.39
CA GLU A 183 -9.58 -76.37 -17.11
C GLU A 183 -10.13 -77.62 -16.37
N GLU A 184 -11.27 -77.58 -15.65
CA GLU A 184 -11.69 -78.70 -14.78
C GLU A 184 -13.11 -79.28 -15.05
N GLU A 185 -13.59 -79.28 -16.30
CA GLU A 185 -14.93 -79.81 -16.66
C GLU A 185 -14.90 -81.06 -17.57
N PHE A 186 -13.84 -81.87 -17.50
CA PHE A 186 -13.84 -83.24 -18.07
C PHE A 186 -12.85 -84.24 -17.42
N ALA A 187 -11.98 -83.79 -16.50
CA ALA A 187 -10.98 -84.66 -15.88
C ALA A 187 -11.53 -85.63 -14.82
N PRO A 188 -12.40 -85.22 -13.87
CA PRO A 188 -12.79 -86.09 -12.75
C PRO A 188 -13.57 -87.33 -13.17
N ASP A 189 -14.67 -87.17 -13.91
CA ASP A 189 -15.57 -88.30 -14.24
C ASP A 189 -14.91 -89.36 -15.13
N VAL A 190 -13.98 -88.95 -16.00
CA VAL A 190 -13.21 -89.87 -16.84
C VAL A 190 -12.21 -90.67 -15.99
N TYR A 191 -11.54 -90.05 -15.01
CA TYR A 191 -10.64 -90.75 -14.08
C TYR A 191 -11.42 -91.66 -13.11
N THR A 192 -12.52 -91.18 -12.52
CA THR A 192 -13.31 -91.95 -11.55
C THR A 192 -14.03 -93.15 -12.20
N ALA A 193 -14.46 -93.02 -13.47
CA ALA A 193 -15.00 -94.15 -14.24
C ALA A 193 -13.92 -95.15 -14.71
N ALA A 194 -12.68 -94.70 -14.93
CA ALA A 194 -11.58 -95.58 -15.35
C ALA A 194 -11.04 -96.47 -14.21
N ILE A 195 -11.19 -96.06 -12.94
CA ILE A 195 -10.60 -96.75 -11.78
C ILE A 195 -11.49 -97.89 -11.24
N ASN A 196 -12.82 -97.84 -11.43
CA ASN A 196 -13.74 -98.56 -10.55
C ASN A 196 -14.47 -99.80 -11.10
N GLU A 197 -14.42 -100.15 -12.40
CA GLU A 197 -15.09 -101.39 -12.87
C GLU A 197 -14.42 -102.11 -14.05
N ASN A 198 -14.16 -103.40 -13.87
CA ASN A 198 -13.24 -104.23 -14.66
C ASN A 198 -13.92 -104.99 -15.84
N ASP A 199 -14.64 -104.29 -16.72
CA ASP A 199 -15.30 -104.96 -17.87
C ASP A 199 -15.46 -104.08 -19.13
N GLY A 200 -14.40 -103.95 -19.92
CA GLY A 200 -14.40 -103.68 -21.38
C GLY A 200 -15.03 -102.39 -21.94
N LYS A 201 -15.80 -101.63 -21.15
CA LYS A 201 -16.62 -100.48 -21.58
C LYS A 201 -15.76 -99.32 -22.11
N LEU A 202 -14.65 -99.00 -21.45
CA LEU A 202 -13.75 -97.90 -21.84
C LEU A 202 -13.18 -98.08 -23.27
N MET A 203 -12.70 -99.29 -23.59
CA MET A 203 -12.21 -99.61 -24.94
C MET A 203 -13.32 -99.60 -26.00
N LYS A 204 -14.55 -99.98 -25.63
CA LYS A 204 -15.74 -99.83 -26.50
C LYS A 204 -16.09 -98.35 -26.75
N ALA A 205 -16.00 -97.50 -25.73
CA ALA A 205 -16.27 -96.06 -25.82
C ALA A 205 -15.21 -95.35 -26.68
N LEU A 206 -13.92 -95.56 -26.39
CA LEU A 206 -12.80 -95.02 -27.19
C LEU A 206 -12.90 -95.45 -28.66
N LYS A 207 -13.16 -96.75 -28.92
CA LYS A 207 -13.34 -97.25 -30.29
C LYS A 207 -14.51 -96.54 -30.99
N LYS A 208 -15.67 -96.42 -30.33
CA LYS A 208 -16.85 -95.74 -30.90
C LYS A 208 -16.60 -94.24 -31.16
N TYR A 209 -15.90 -93.56 -30.25
CA TYR A 209 -15.54 -92.14 -30.39
C TYR A 209 -14.59 -91.91 -31.57
N ILE A 210 -13.53 -92.72 -31.70
CA ILE A 210 -12.59 -92.67 -32.82
C ILE A 210 -13.30 -93.02 -34.15
N GLU A 211 -14.19 -94.03 -34.15
CA GLU A 211 -15.02 -94.37 -35.32
C GLU A 211 -16.05 -93.29 -35.70
N GLN A 212 -16.42 -92.38 -34.77
CA GLN A 212 -17.27 -91.22 -35.07
C GLN A 212 -16.44 -90.04 -35.61
N GLU A 213 -15.43 -89.57 -34.87
CA GLU A 213 -14.59 -88.43 -35.25
C GLU A 213 -13.90 -88.64 -36.61
N TRP A 214 -13.32 -89.82 -36.84
CA TRP A 214 -12.63 -90.12 -38.10
C TRP A 214 -13.59 -90.13 -39.31
N LYS A 215 -14.83 -90.59 -39.08
CA LYS A 215 -15.89 -90.69 -40.09
C LYS A 215 -16.51 -89.34 -40.42
N ILE A 216 -16.60 -88.43 -39.43
CA ILE A 216 -16.95 -87.03 -39.60
C ILE A 216 -15.87 -86.28 -40.40
N LYS A 217 -14.59 -86.54 -40.11
CA LYS A 217 -13.46 -85.72 -40.60
C LYS A 217 -12.86 -86.15 -41.95
N TYR A 218 -12.98 -87.42 -42.34
CA TYR A 218 -12.31 -87.95 -43.56
C TYR A 218 -13.19 -88.76 -44.52
N GLY A 219 -14.45 -89.03 -44.17
CA GLY A 219 -15.40 -89.72 -45.05
C GLY A 219 -15.13 -91.22 -45.24
N SER A 220 -16.11 -91.92 -45.83
CA SER A 220 -16.14 -93.39 -45.95
C SER A 220 -15.37 -93.97 -47.16
N SER A 221 -14.54 -93.18 -47.83
CA SER A 221 -13.89 -93.52 -49.10
C SER A 221 -12.45 -94.02 -49.01
N ASN A 222 -11.84 -94.06 -47.81
CA ASN A 222 -10.43 -94.43 -47.64
C ASN A 222 -10.23 -95.95 -47.48
N GLN A 223 -9.97 -96.65 -48.60
CA GLN A 223 -9.92 -98.12 -48.68
C GLN A 223 -8.95 -98.78 -47.68
N TRP A 224 -7.84 -98.12 -47.32
CA TRP A 224 -6.85 -98.70 -46.40
C TRP A 224 -7.40 -98.90 -44.97
N PHE A 225 -8.29 -98.02 -44.50
CA PHE A 225 -8.88 -98.15 -43.16
C PHE A 225 -9.92 -99.30 -43.11
N VAL A 226 -10.60 -99.56 -44.23
CA VAL A 226 -11.50 -100.73 -44.39
C VAL A 226 -10.71 -102.04 -44.49
N LEU A 227 -9.51 -102.02 -45.08
CA LEU A 227 -8.58 -103.16 -45.04
C LEU A 227 -8.04 -103.39 -43.63
N PHE A 228 -7.57 -102.35 -42.95
CA PHE A 228 -7.13 -102.40 -41.55
C PHE A 228 -8.20 -103.02 -40.64
N LEU A 229 -9.45 -102.53 -40.69
CA LEU A 229 -10.56 -103.08 -39.90
C LEU A 229 -11.01 -104.49 -40.32
N LYS A 230 -10.67 -104.95 -41.54
CA LYS A 230 -10.88 -106.34 -41.96
C LYS A 230 -9.83 -107.27 -41.38
N GLU A 231 -8.55 -106.94 -41.54
CA GLU A 231 -7.42 -107.74 -41.02
C GLU A 231 -7.44 -107.80 -39.49
N TYR A 232 -7.91 -106.74 -38.82
CA TYR A 232 -8.06 -106.69 -37.36
C TYR A 232 -9.09 -107.67 -36.80
N LYS A 233 -10.00 -108.23 -37.61
CA LYS A 233 -11.11 -109.03 -37.09
C LYS A 233 -10.67 -110.42 -36.58
N ASP A 234 -9.58 -110.95 -37.13
CA ASP A 234 -9.10 -112.32 -36.88
C ASP A 234 -7.66 -112.36 -36.32
N ALA A 235 -7.11 -111.22 -35.88
CA ALA A 235 -5.74 -111.11 -35.38
C ALA A 235 -5.63 -111.41 -33.87
N VAL A 236 -4.84 -112.44 -33.51
CA VAL A 236 -4.75 -112.99 -32.13
C VAL A 236 -3.52 -112.49 -31.34
N ASN A 237 -2.69 -111.59 -31.90
CA ASN A 237 -1.46 -111.11 -31.24
C ASN A 237 -1.38 -109.58 -31.13
N TYR A 238 -1.18 -109.10 -29.90
CA TYR A 238 -1.15 -107.69 -29.49
C TYR A 238 0.12 -106.95 -29.97
N ASP A 239 1.28 -107.61 -30.00
CA ASP A 239 2.55 -107.00 -30.43
C ASP A 239 2.50 -106.51 -31.89
N PHE A 240 1.87 -107.30 -32.76
CA PHE A 240 1.76 -106.98 -34.18
C PHE A 240 0.91 -105.72 -34.40
N VAL A 241 -0.14 -105.54 -33.58
CA VAL A 241 -0.98 -104.33 -33.57
C VAL A 241 -0.17 -103.12 -33.12
N LEU A 242 0.50 -103.20 -31.97
CA LEU A 242 1.27 -102.09 -31.40
C LEU A 242 2.38 -101.63 -32.37
N LYS A 243 3.13 -102.58 -32.93
CA LYS A 243 4.23 -102.28 -33.86
C LYS A 243 3.75 -101.59 -35.14
N ARG A 244 2.61 -102.02 -35.71
CA ARG A 244 2.00 -101.33 -36.85
C ARG A 244 1.37 -99.99 -36.50
N ALA A 245 0.75 -99.85 -35.33
CA ALA A 245 0.18 -98.58 -34.88
C ALA A 245 1.27 -97.50 -34.76
N ALA A 246 2.44 -97.85 -34.21
CA ALA A 246 3.59 -96.96 -34.12
C ALA A 246 4.15 -96.57 -35.51
N GLU A 247 4.31 -97.53 -36.43
CA GLU A 247 4.76 -97.25 -37.81
C GLU A 247 3.82 -96.30 -38.57
N TYR A 248 2.50 -96.49 -38.46
CA TYR A 248 1.52 -95.63 -39.14
C TYR A 248 1.35 -94.27 -38.45
N GLY A 249 1.39 -94.21 -37.11
CA GLY A 249 1.32 -92.96 -36.35
C GLY A 249 2.46 -92.01 -36.71
N ASN A 250 3.71 -92.50 -36.63
CA ASN A 250 4.90 -91.72 -36.96
C ASN A 250 4.96 -91.25 -38.42
N LYS A 251 4.21 -91.89 -39.32
CA LYS A 251 4.17 -91.54 -40.75
C LYS A 251 3.08 -90.53 -41.13
N TYR A 252 1.99 -90.41 -40.36
CA TYR A 252 0.80 -89.65 -40.76
C TYR A 252 0.20 -88.70 -39.71
N LEU A 253 0.64 -88.72 -38.44
CA LEU A 253 0.05 -87.91 -37.34
C LEU A 253 1.00 -86.86 -36.78
N LYS A 254 1.75 -86.18 -37.65
CA LYS A 254 2.88 -85.31 -37.28
C LYS A 254 2.51 -84.03 -36.51
N ASP A 255 1.24 -83.65 -36.52
CA ASP A 255 0.75 -82.31 -36.12
C ASP A 255 -0.27 -82.35 -34.96
N CYS A 256 -0.27 -83.37 -34.10
CA CYS A 256 -1.26 -83.54 -33.02
C CYS A 256 -0.63 -83.72 -31.61
N PRO A 257 -0.29 -82.62 -30.90
CA PRO A 257 0.41 -82.68 -29.60
C PRO A 257 -0.37 -83.42 -28.51
N ILE A 258 -1.70 -83.26 -28.46
CA ILE A 258 -2.58 -83.90 -27.46
C ILE A 258 -2.47 -85.43 -27.53
N LEU A 259 -2.38 -86.00 -28.73
CA LEU A 259 -2.25 -87.45 -28.91
C LEU A 259 -0.91 -87.97 -28.36
N SER A 260 0.16 -87.17 -28.38
CA SER A 260 1.44 -87.53 -27.78
C SER A 260 1.39 -87.60 -26.26
N ILE A 261 0.60 -86.72 -25.62
CA ILE A 261 0.40 -86.72 -24.16
C ILE A 261 -0.49 -87.89 -23.75
N VAL A 262 -1.55 -88.18 -24.51
CA VAL A 262 -2.40 -89.37 -24.31
C VAL A 262 -1.59 -90.67 -24.47
N LEU A 263 -0.63 -90.71 -25.39
CA LEU A 263 0.30 -91.85 -25.49
C LEU A 263 1.19 -91.96 -24.24
N GLN A 264 1.73 -90.88 -23.69
CA GLN A 264 2.51 -90.94 -22.44
C GLN A 264 1.69 -91.49 -21.26
N LEU A 265 0.42 -91.07 -21.12
CA LEU A 265 -0.50 -91.60 -20.11
C LEU A 265 -0.81 -93.10 -20.29
N LEU A 266 -0.80 -93.61 -21.53
CA LEU A 266 -0.95 -95.04 -21.83
C LEU A 266 0.32 -95.87 -21.52
N PHE A 267 1.48 -95.23 -21.34
CA PHE A 267 2.75 -95.89 -21.03
C PHE A 267 3.11 -95.90 -19.53
N GLU A 268 2.39 -95.17 -18.67
CA GLU A 268 2.64 -95.10 -17.21
C GLU A 268 2.43 -96.43 -16.43
N GLY A 269 2.10 -97.54 -17.11
CA GLY A 269 1.85 -98.85 -16.51
C GLY A 269 2.71 -100.02 -17.03
N ILE A 270 3.74 -99.78 -17.85
CA ILE A 270 4.53 -100.87 -18.46
C ILE A 270 5.89 -101.08 -17.77
N ASP A 271 5.93 -101.98 -16.78
CA ASP A 271 7.19 -102.52 -16.21
C ASP A 271 7.72 -103.68 -17.08
N ASP A 272 8.08 -103.39 -18.33
CA ASP A 272 8.71 -104.35 -19.24
C ASP A 272 10.20 -104.00 -19.44
N LYS A 273 11.06 -104.98 -19.14
CA LYS A 273 12.52 -104.82 -19.21
C LYS A 273 13.04 -104.56 -20.63
N SER A 274 12.28 -104.89 -21.67
CA SER A 274 12.64 -104.63 -23.07
C SER A 274 12.71 -103.13 -23.41
N PHE A 275 11.98 -102.25 -22.69
CA PHE A 275 12.05 -100.80 -22.92
C PHE A 275 13.37 -100.15 -22.46
N ASN A 276 14.22 -100.86 -21.72
CA ASN A 276 15.54 -100.39 -21.30
C ASN A 276 16.64 -100.53 -22.39
N GLU A 277 16.32 -101.02 -23.59
CA GLU A 277 17.26 -100.96 -24.72
C GLU A 277 17.42 -99.51 -25.21
N ALA A 278 18.59 -98.93 -24.90
CA ALA A 278 18.83 -97.50 -24.73
C ALA A 278 18.63 -96.56 -25.94
N ASN A 279 18.11 -97.04 -27.07
CA ASN A 279 17.85 -96.21 -28.25
C ASN A 279 16.35 -95.88 -28.40
N VAL A 280 15.44 -96.83 -28.13
CA VAL A 280 14.00 -96.64 -28.42
C VAL A 280 13.38 -95.52 -27.57
N PHE A 281 13.71 -95.49 -26.28
CA PHE A 281 13.23 -94.42 -25.38
C PHE A 281 13.85 -93.06 -25.74
N ASN A 282 15.12 -93.03 -26.13
CA ASN A 282 15.83 -91.79 -26.50
C ASN A 282 15.31 -91.18 -27.82
N ASP A 283 15.07 -91.99 -28.85
CA ASP A 283 14.49 -91.51 -30.11
C ASP A 283 13.06 -90.96 -29.91
N LEU A 284 12.25 -91.65 -29.09
CA LEU A 284 10.90 -91.21 -28.74
C LEU A 284 10.94 -89.92 -27.90
N TRP A 285 11.83 -89.83 -26.91
CA TRP A 285 12.03 -88.65 -26.07
C TRP A 285 12.49 -87.43 -26.88
N CYS A 286 13.43 -87.62 -27.81
CA CYS A 286 13.91 -86.57 -28.70
C CYS A 286 12.80 -86.10 -29.66
N ALA A 287 11.95 -87.02 -30.15
CA ALA A 287 10.79 -86.68 -30.96
C ALA A 287 9.73 -85.86 -30.18
N ILE A 288 9.44 -86.23 -28.92
CA ILE A 288 8.48 -85.52 -28.06
C ILE A 288 8.99 -84.11 -27.72
N THR A 289 10.24 -84.00 -27.24
CA THR A 289 10.80 -82.73 -26.76
C THR A 289 11.07 -81.72 -27.89
N ASN A 290 11.79 -82.11 -28.95
CA ASN A 290 12.15 -81.17 -30.02
C ASN A 290 10.95 -80.73 -30.87
N ASN A 291 9.97 -81.62 -31.14
CA ASN A 291 8.79 -81.24 -31.91
C ASN A 291 7.72 -80.56 -31.04
N GLY A 292 7.60 -80.96 -29.76
CA GLY A 292 6.75 -80.29 -28.79
C GLY A 292 7.17 -78.83 -28.57
N LEU A 293 8.47 -78.59 -28.32
CA LEU A 293 9.00 -77.23 -28.15
C LEU A 293 8.82 -76.38 -29.41
N LYS A 294 9.04 -76.94 -30.62
CA LYS A 294 8.76 -76.27 -31.90
C LYS A 294 7.27 -75.99 -32.13
N SER A 295 6.38 -76.83 -31.62
CA SER A 295 4.93 -76.59 -31.70
C SER A 295 4.49 -75.47 -30.74
N ILE A 296 5.11 -75.39 -29.56
CA ILE A 296 4.87 -74.31 -28.59
C ILE A 296 5.45 -72.98 -29.09
N THR A 297 6.67 -72.93 -29.64
CA THR A 297 7.26 -71.67 -30.12
C THR A 297 6.52 -71.10 -31.33
N ASN A 298 5.99 -71.96 -32.20
CA ASN A 298 5.12 -71.60 -33.33
C ASN A 298 3.66 -71.28 -32.93
N PHE A 299 3.29 -71.39 -31.65
CA PHE A 299 1.93 -71.13 -31.19
C PHE A 299 1.63 -69.61 -31.22
N SER A 300 0.71 -69.18 -32.08
CA SER A 300 0.48 -67.76 -32.40
C SER A 300 -0.20 -66.96 -31.28
N ASP A 301 -0.94 -67.61 -30.38
CA ASP A 301 -1.46 -67.00 -29.16
C ASP A 301 -0.34 -66.90 -28.12
N ASN A 302 0.36 -65.77 -28.10
CA ASN A 302 1.52 -65.54 -27.24
C ASN A 302 1.17 -65.64 -25.73
N LYS A 303 -0.10 -65.43 -25.33
CA LYS A 303 -0.53 -65.52 -23.93
C LYS A 303 -0.78 -66.97 -23.50
N LYS A 304 -1.33 -67.81 -24.39
CA LYS A 304 -1.40 -69.27 -24.16
C LYS A 304 -0.03 -69.94 -24.27
N ARG A 305 0.83 -69.46 -25.18
CA ARG A 305 2.23 -69.88 -25.29
C ARG A 305 2.98 -69.70 -23.96
N LEU A 306 2.76 -68.57 -23.28
CA LEU A 306 3.32 -68.30 -21.95
C LEU A 306 2.83 -69.29 -20.88
N VAL A 307 1.52 -69.55 -20.79
CA VAL A 307 0.96 -70.52 -19.81
C VAL A 307 1.53 -71.93 -20.01
N LEU A 308 1.64 -72.39 -21.26
CA LEU A 308 2.22 -73.70 -21.58
C LEU A 308 3.71 -73.81 -21.19
N LEU A 309 4.48 -72.72 -21.35
CA LEU A 309 5.87 -72.64 -20.91
C LEU A 309 5.99 -72.58 -19.37
N GLN A 310 5.08 -71.90 -18.68
CA GLN A 310 5.02 -71.87 -17.21
C GLN A 310 4.75 -73.26 -16.63
N ALA A 311 3.77 -73.99 -17.17
CA ALA A 311 3.41 -75.34 -16.72
C ALA A 311 4.57 -76.33 -16.87
N LEU A 312 5.29 -76.27 -18.01
CA LEU A 312 6.54 -77.02 -18.23
C LEU A 312 7.62 -76.69 -17.17
N ARG A 313 7.80 -75.41 -16.85
CA ARG A 313 8.82 -74.91 -15.91
C ARG A 313 8.54 -75.31 -14.45
N GLU A 314 7.29 -75.25 -14.01
CA GLU A 314 6.94 -75.40 -12.60
C GLU A 314 6.46 -76.81 -12.22
N TYR A 315 5.60 -77.43 -13.04
CA TYR A 315 4.96 -78.69 -12.67
C TYR A 315 5.75 -79.93 -13.07
N TYR A 316 6.34 -79.91 -14.27
CA TYR A 316 7.06 -81.07 -14.82
C TYR A 316 8.55 -81.10 -14.44
N ARG A 317 9.19 -79.93 -14.28
CA ARG A 317 10.63 -79.83 -13.91
C ARG A 317 11.01 -80.68 -12.69
N PRO A 318 10.30 -80.68 -11.54
CA PRO A 318 10.74 -81.43 -10.36
C PRO A 318 10.68 -82.95 -10.58
N LYS A 319 9.55 -83.47 -11.08
CA LYS A 319 9.36 -84.90 -11.38
C LYS A 319 10.31 -85.41 -12.46
N LEU A 320 10.60 -84.58 -13.47
CA LEU A 320 11.50 -84.96 -14.56
C LEU A 320 12.94 -85.14 -14.09
N PHE A 321 13.45 -84.24 -13.24
CA PHE A 321 14.79 -84.41 -12.65
C PHE A 321 14.85 -85.63 -11.70
N GLU A 322 13.80 -85.89 -10.91
CA GLU A 322 13.73 -87.09 -10.06
C GLU A 322 13.77 -88.40 -10.87
N LEU A 323 13.12 -88.43 -12.04
CA LEU A 323 13.14 -89.58 -12.94
C LEU A 323 14.50 -89.75 -13.63
N LEU A 324 15.08 -88.69 -14.17
CA LEU A 324 16.39 -88.74 -14.85
C LEU A 324 17.51 -89.23 -13.93
N ASP A 325 17.53 -88.75 -12.67
CA ASP A 325 18.51 -89.16 -11.65
C ASP A 325 18.34 -90.64 -11.24
N LYS A 326 17.09 -91.10 -11.07
CA LYS A 326 16.78 -92.53 -10.87
C LYS A 326 17.21 -93.40 -12.05
N SER A 327 17.05 -92.91 -13.28
CA SER A 327 17.39 -93.62 -14.52
C SER A 327 18.88 -93.57 -14.89
N LYS A 328 19.70 -92.75 -14.20
CA LYS A 328 21.13 -92.55 -14.48
C LYS A 328 21.46 -92.10 -15.91
N ILE A 329 20.54 -91.40 -16.56
CA ILE A 329 20.74 -90.88 -17.92
C ILE A 329 21.62 -89.63 -17.81
N ILE A 330 22.82 -89.68 -18.39
CA ILE A 330 23.78 -88.56 -18.36
C ILE A 330 23.34 -87.51 -19.38
N ASP A 331 23.15 -86.28 -18.90
CA ASP A 331 22.81 -85.11 -19.72
C ASP A 331 23.87 -84.89 -20.83
N ARG A 332 23.40 -84.74 -22.07
CA ARG A 332 24.18 -84.36 -23.24
C ARG A 332 23.36 -83.48 -24.16
N ASP A 333 24.05 -82.53 -24.77
CA ASP A 333 23.60 -81.66 -25.85
C ASP A 333 22.58 -80.57 -25.46
N ASN A 334 22.94 -79.80 -24.43
CA ASN A 334 22.74 -78.34 -24.33
C ASN A 334 21.30 -77.78 -24.38
N LEU A 335 20.27 -78.59 -24.12
CA LEU A 335 18.88 -78.11 -24.12
C LEU A 335 18.57 -77.11 -22.98
N TYR A 336 19.39 -77.09 -21.92
CA TYR A 336 19.26 -76.21 -20.76
C TYR A 336 19.45 -74.72 -21.12
N GLU A 337 20.58 -74.36 -21.74
CA GLU A 337 20.92 -72.99 -22.14
C GLU A 337 19.89 -72.42 -23.14
N LEU A 338 19.51 -73.23 -24.14
CA LEU A 338 18.51 -72.87 -25.16
C LEU A 338 17.11 -72.62 -24.58
N THR A 339 16.81 -73.16 -23.39
CA THR A 339 15.57 -72.89 -22.64
C THR A 339 15.69 -71.64 -21.75
N LEU A 340 16.92 -71.22 -21.39
CA LEU A 340 17.19 -70.00 -20.63
C LEU A 340 17.08 -68.75 -21.52
N ASP A 341 17.80 -68.72 -22.65
CA ASP A 341 17.87 -67.54 -23.55
C ASP A 341 16.50 -67.11 -24.12
N ASN A 342 15.55 -68.05 -24.23
CA ASN A 342 14.20 -67.80 -24.76
C ASN A 342 13.18 -67.37 -23.69
N VAL A 343 13.58 -67.24 -22.42
CA VAL A 343 12.74 -66.76 -21.32
C VAL A 343 13.31 -65.46 -20.76
N THR A 344 12.93 -64.34 -21.39
CA THR A 344 13.17 -63.00 -20.85
C THR A 344 12.60 -62.89 -19.44
N GLU A 345 13.34 -62.33 -18.49
CA GLU A 345 12.87 -62.22 -17.10
C GLU A 345 11.61 -61.33 -17.02
N TYR A 346 10.53 -61.84 -16.41
CA TYR A 346 9.27 -61.11 -16.25
C TYR A 346 9.34 -60.18 -15.04
N VAL A 347 10.04 -59.06 -15.21
CA VAL A 347 10.32 -58.08 -14.15
C VAL A 347 9.21 -57.01 -14.09
N GLN A 348 8.57 -56.91 -12.93
CA GLN A 348 7.64 -55.81 -12.61
C GLN A 348 8.38 -54.46 -12.54
N PRO A 349 7.70 -53.31 -12.73
CA PRO A 349 8.35 -52.01 -12.67
C PRO A 349 9.00 -51.78 -11.31
N LYS A 350 10.25 -51.34 -11.28
CA LYS A 350 11.02 -51.10 -10.06
C LYS A 350 11.25 -49.60 -9.86
N VAL A 351 11.01 -49.10 -8.65
CA VAL A 351 11.47 -47.75 -8.25
C VAL A 351 12.98 -47.80 -8.03
N GLU A 352 13.73 -46.97 -8.74
CA GLU A 352 15.19 -46.90 -8.57
C GLU A 352 15.62 -45.78 -7.62
N ALA A 353 14.93 -44.64 -7.66
CA ALA A 353 15.19 -43.50 -6.77
C ALA A 353 13.99 -42.52 -6.74
N PRO A 354 13.83 -41.72 -5.66
CA PRO A 354 14.58 -41.75 -4.39
C PRO A 354 13.95 -42.64 -3.30
N THR A 355 14.73 -43.53 -2.69
CA THR A 355 14.24 -44.59 -1.77
C THR A 355 14.19 -44.21 -0.28
N SER A 356 14.01 -42.93 0.06
CA SER A 356 13.92 -42.47 1.47
C SER A 356 13.08 -41.20 1.61
N GLU A 357 12.08 -41.22 2.51
CA GLU A 357 11.26 -40.09 3.02
C GLU A 357 11.20 -38.82 2.15
N ASN A 358 10.54 -38.92 0.98
CA ASN A 358 10.33 -37.80 0.07
C ASN A 358 9.24 -36.83 0.57
N ASN A 359 9.49 -36.18 1.71
CA ASN A 359 8.73 -35.01 2.16
C ASN A 359 9.34 -33.76 1.52
N GLN A 360 8.70 -33.24 0.48
CA GLN A 360 9.13 -32.07 -0.25
C GLN A 360 8.51 -30.79 0.34
N SER A 361 9.22 -29.67 0.23
CA SER A 361 8.70 -28.36 0.62
C SER A 361 8.96 -27.31 -0.44
N CYS A 362 7.98 -26.44 -0.68
CA CYS A 362 8.05 -25.34 -1.63
C CYS A 362 7.45 -24.07 -1.00
N VAL A 363 8.00 -22.89 -1.27
CA VAL A 363 7.39 -21.62 -0.85
C VAL A 363 6.29 -21.25 -1.83
N ILE A 364 5.12 -20.80 -1.32
CA ILE A 364 4.00 -20.36 -2.17
C ILE A 364 4.45 -19.37 -3.26
N GLY A 365 3.98 -19.60 -4.48
CA GLY A 365 4.28 -18.81 -5.68
C GLY A 365 5.57 -19.21 -6.41
N GLN A 366 6.38 -20.11 -5.87
CA GLN A 366 7.54 -20.68 -6.56
C GLN A 366 7.14 -21.89 -7.42
N ASP A 367 7.95 -22.19 -8.43
CA ASP A 367 7.85 -23.43 -9.20
C ASP A 367 8.57 -24.57 -8.44
N THR A 368 8.03 -25.79 -8.50
CA THR A 368 8.65 -26.97 -7.89
C THR A 368 8.49 -28.21 -8.78
N GLN A 369 9.33 -29.23 -8.57
CA GLN A 369 9.35 -30.44 -9.38
C GLN A 369 9.47 -31.68 -8.50
N ILE A 370 8.64 -32.68 -8.76
CA ILE A 370 8.70 -34.00 -8.12
C ILE A 370 9.14 -35.00 -9.19
N SER A 371 10.24 -35.72 -8.95
CA SER A 371 10.85 -36.64 -9.92
C SER A 371 11.02 -38.03 -9.35
N TRP A 372 10.59 -39.04 -10.11
CA TRP A 372 10.71 -40.46 -9.76
C TRP A 372 11.25 -41.26 -10.94
N LYS A 373 12.23 -42.13 -10.68
CA LYS A 373 12.82 -43.00 -11.70
C LYS A 373 12.34 -44.45 -11.56
N PHE A 374 11.83 -44.99 -12.67
CA PHE A 374 11.31 -46.34 -12.77
C PHE A 374 12.04 -47.12 -13.86
N SER A 375 12.46 -48.35 -13.55
CA SER A 375 13.01 -49.28 -14.54
C SER A 375 12.11 -50.50 -14.75
N GLY A 376 12.25 -51.13 -15.90
CA GLY A 376 11.52 -52.32 -16.33
C GLY A 376 12.01 -52.73 -17.71
N ILE A 377 11.97 -54.04 -18.01
CA ILE A 377 12.44 -54.56 -19.31
C ILE A 377 11.50 -54.11 -20.45
N GLU A 378 10.19 -54.06 -20.17
CA GLU A 378 9.28 -53.15 -20.87
C GLU A 378 9.29 -51.78 -20.17
N LYS A 379 9.48 -50.67 -20.92
CA LYS A 379 9.41 -49.30 -20.38
C LYS A 379 8.03 -49.09 -19.74
N PRO A 380 7.93 -48.88 -18.42
CA PRO A 380 6.64 -48.79 -17.74
C PRO A 380 5.99 -47.43 -18.03
N ARG A 381 4.66 -47.41 -18.18
CA ARG A 381 3.89 -46.17 -18.29
C ARG A 381 3.67 -45.58 -16.91
N VAL A 382 4.00 -44.29 -16.72
CA VAL A 382 3.74 -43.61 -15.45
C VAL A 382 2.38 -42.89 -15.50
N THR A 383 1.72 -42.82 -14.35
CA THR A 383 0.48 -42.06 -14.11
C THR A 383 0.60 -41.35 -12.77
N TRP A 384 0.30 -40.05 -12.74
CA TRP A 384 0.39 -39.26 -11.51
C TRP A 384 -0.98 -39.14 -10.84
N LEU A 385 -0.97 -39.16 -9.51
CA LEU A 385 -2.11 -38.91 -8.65
C LEU A 385 -1.80 -37.78 -7.67
N PHE A 386 -2.84 -37.09 -7.23
CA PHE A 386 -2.83 -36.16 -6.11
C PHE A 386 -3.97 -36.54 -5.15
N ASN A 387 -3.66 -36.76 -3.88
CA ASN A 387 -4.60 -37.19 -2.84
C ASN A 387 -5.47 -38.39 -3.27
N GLY A 388 -4.84 -39.37 -3.94
CA GLY A 388 -5.49 -40.58 -4.44
C GLY A 388 -6.31 -40.45 -5.74
N GLN A 389 -6.47 -39.24 -6.30
CA GLN A 389 -7.18 -39.00 -7.57
C GLN A 389 -6.21 -38.76 -8.72
N PRO A 390 -6.52 -39.15 -9.97
CA PRO A 390 -5.66 -38.88 -11.13
C PRO A 390 -5.41 -37.38 -11.32
N LEU A 391 -4.14 -36.97 -11.41
CA LEU A 391 -3.76 -35.57 -11.57
C LEU A 391 -3.90 -35.13 -13.05
N PRO A 392 -4.74 -34.14 -13.38
CA PRO A 392 -4.89 -33.67 -14.76
C PRO A 392 -3.75 -32.71 -15.16
N THR A 393 -3.06 -33.03 -16.25
CA THR A 393 -2.00 -32.16 -16.79
C THR A 393 -2.56 -30.89 -17.43
N ASN A 394 -1.85 -29.77 -17.26
CA ASN A 394 -2.20 -28.44 -17.75
C ASN A 394 -0.97 -27.49 -17.66
N ASP A 395 -1.14 -26.19 -17.90
CA ASP A 395 -0.03 -25.22 -17.91
C ASP A 395 0.69 -25.05 -16.56
N ARG A 396 0.01 -25.28 -15.43
CA ARG A 396 0.65 -25.34 -14.09
C ARG A 396 1.20 -26.74 -13.77
N PHE A 397 0.45 -27.79 -14.09
CA PHE A 397 0.82 -29.18 -13.77
C PHE A 397 1.31 -29.92 -15.02
N GLN A 398 2.62 -29.91 -15.25
CA GLN A 398 3.25 -30.48 -16.44
C GLN A 398 4.02 -31.75 -16.09
N VAL A 399 3.62 -32.90 -16.67
CA VAL A 399 4.37 -34.16 -16.53
C VAL A 399 5.25 -34.36 -17.76
N THR A 400 6.53 -34.65 -17.54
CA THR A 400 7.49 -35.10 -18.55
C THR A 400 7.98 -36.51 -18.23
N GLU A 401 8.33 -37.27 -19.27
CA GLU A 401 8.98 -38.58 -19.15
C GLU A 401 10.22 -38.59 -20.05
N THR A 402 11.35 -39.10 -19.55
CA THR A 402 12.60 -39.28 -20.29
C THR A 402 12.75 -40.71 -20.82
N ASP A 403 13.73 -40.95 -21.68
CA ASP A 403 14.03 -42.29 -22.18
C ASP A 403 14.77 -43.17 -21.17
N ASP A 404 15.39 -42.58 -20.13
CA ASP A 404 16.05 -43.32 -19.05
C ASP A 404 15.08 -43.80 -17.95
N GLY A 405 13.77 -43.58 -18.09
CA GLY A 405 12.73 -44.03 -17.15
C GLY A 405 12.38 -43.04 -16.05
N THR A 406 12.86 -41.80 -16.12
CA THR A 406 12.50 -40.74 -15.16
C THR A 406 11.19 -40.06 -15.56
N SER A 407 10.24 -39.96 -14.63
CA SER A 407 9.03 -39.15 -14.77
C SER A 407 9.07 -37.98 -13.80
N THR A 408 8.81 -36.77 -14.29
CA THR A 408 8.86 -35.53 -13.52
C THR A 408 7.54 -34.78 -13.63
N LEU A 409 6.89 -34.54 -12.49
CA LEU A 409 5.80 -33.59 -12.36
C LEU A 409 6.36 -32.22 -11.99
N SER A 410 6.24 -31.25 -12.89
CA SER A 410 6.45 -29.84 -12.60
C SER A 410 5.13 -29.19 -12.15
N ILE A 411 5.18 -28.45 -11.06
CA ILE A 411 4.08 -27.63 -10.51
C ILE A 411 4.55 -26.18 -10.55
N ARG A 412 3.95 -25.36 -11.41
CA ARG A 412 4.27 -23.93 -11.50
C ARG A 412 3.41 -23.11 -10.55
N GLN A 413 4.01 -22.08 -9.96
CA GLN A 413 3.40 -21.16 -9.01
C GLN A 413 2.58 -21.89 -7.93
N ALA A 414 3.25 -22.68 -7.10
CA ALA A 414 2.61 -23.56 -6.14
C ALA A 414 1.73 -22.81 -5.12
N GLU A 415 0.52 -23.30 -4.88
CA GLU A 415 -0.48 -22.74 -3.97
C GLU A 415 -0.74 -23.67 -2.78
N PHE A 416 -1.36 -23.19 -1.69
CA PHE A 416 -1.74 -24.05 -0.55
C PHE A 416 -2.74 -25.17 -0.92
N ALA A 417 -3.46 -25.03 -2.04
CA ALA A 417 -4.30 -26.09 -2.59
C ALA A 417 -3.50 -27.26 -3.21
N ASP A 418 -2.21 -27.04 -3.49
CA ASP A 418 -1.28 -28.02 -4.06
C ASP A 418 -0.56 -28.82 -2.93
N GLN A 419 -0.87 -28.57 -1.66
CA GLN A 419 -0.35 -29.37 -0.55
C GLN A 419 -1.05 -30.73 -0.48
N GLY A 420 -0.28 -31.81 -0.41
CA GLY A 420 -0.82 -33.17 -0.26
C GLY A 420 0.07 -34.29 -0.81
N ASP A 421 -0.53 -35.46 -0.97
CA ASP A 421 0.13 -36.69 -1.39
C ASP A 421 0.18 -36.81 -2.92
N TYR A 422 1.37 -36.69 -3.50
CA TYR A 422 1.62 -36.97 -4.91
C TYR A 422 2.17 -38.37 -5.09
N ILE A 423 1.46 -39.20 -5.87
CA ILE A 423 1.86 -40.58 -6.14
C ILE A 423 2.18 -40.73 -7.62
N ALA A 424 3.40 -41.16 -7.93
CA ALA A 424 3.81 -41.60 -9.26
C ALA A 424 3.63 -43.12 -9.35
N ARG A 425 2.66 -43.57 -10.17
CA ARG A 425 2.34 -44.98 -10.41
C ARG A 425 2.89 -45.44 -11.75
N ALA A 426 3.86 -46.35 -11.75
CA ALA A 426 4.41 -46.97 -12.95
C ALA A 426 3.82 -48.37 -13.17
N THR A 427 3.40 -48.68 -14.40
CA THR A 427 2.71 -49.95 -14.75
C THR A 427 3.26 -50.53 -16.07
N ASN A 428 3.47 -51.85 -16.12
CA ASN A 428 3.75 -52.62 -17.35
C ASN A 428 2.80 -53.85 -17.44
N ALA A 429 3.01 -54.76 -18.39
CA ALA A 429 2.13 -55.92 -18.58
C ALA A 429 2.16 -56.94 -17.42
N PHE A 430 3.16 -56.86 -16.52
CA PHE A 430 3.44 -57.86 -15.49
C PHE A 430 3.23 -57.34 -14.05
N GLY A 431 3.12 -56.02 -13.86
CA GLY A 431 2.88 -55.44 -12.54
C GLY A 431 2.80 -53.91 -12.51
N LYS A 432 2.66 -53.41 -11.28
CA LYS A 432 2.49 -52.00 -10.93
C LYS A 432 3.33 -51.69 -9.70
N VAL A 433 4.03 -50.57 -9.69
CA VAL A 433 4.65 -49.99 -8.49
C VAL A 433 4.22 -48.54 -8.32
N GLU A 434 4.21 -48.07 -7.08
CA GLU A 434 3.87 -46.70 -6.70
C GLU A 434 4.98 -46.10 -5.84
N ALA A 435 5.23 -44.82 -6.03
CA ALA A 435 6.15 -44.03 -5.23
C ALA A 435 5.47 -42.71 -4.81
N GLN A 436 5.64 -42.30 -3.55
CA GLN A 436 4.89 -41.20 -2.94
C GLN A 436 5.82 -40.08 -2.47
N THR A 437 5.46 -38.85 -2.81
CA THR A 437 6.05 -37.62 -2.29
C THR A 437 4.96 -36.83 -1.58
N ILE A 438 5.18 -36.43 -0.33
CA ILE A 438 4.29 -35.49 0.36
C ILE A 438 4.80 -34.09 0.07
N LEU A 439 4.02 -33.27 -0.64
CA LEU A 439 4.37 -31.88 -0.89
C LEU A 439 3.75 -30.99 0.19
N SER A 440 4.60 -30.30 0.94
CA SER A 440 4.23 -29.24 1.88
C SER A 440 4.42 -27.87 1.24
N ILE A 441 3.50 -26.94 1.49
CA ILE A 441 3.59 -25.57 0.98
C ILE A 441 3.82 -24.61 2.15
N ALA A 442 4.93 -23.88 2.09
CA ALA A 442 5.37 -22.98 3.14
C ALA A 442 5.09 -21.51 2.78
N CYS A 443 4.77 -20.71 3.79
CA CYS A 443 4.80 -19.26 3.73
C CYS A 443 6.02 -18.72 4.50
N ILE A 444 6.61 -17.63 4.02
CA ILE A 444 7.52 -16.83 4.84
C ILE A 444 6.66 -15.88 5.67
N LYS A 445 6.70 -16.05 7.00
CA LYS A 445 6.00 -15.18 7.96
C LYS A 445 6.43 -13.70 7.81
N PRO A 446 5.59 -12.73 8.20
CA PRO A 446 5.98 -11.33 8.16
C PRO A 446 7.15 -11.06 9.11
N VAL A 447 8.14 -10.27 8.71
CA VAL A 447 9.22 -9.80 9.59
C VAL A 447 9.35 -8.29 9.46
N ILE A 448 9.32 -7.58 10.59
CA ILE A 448 9.49 -6.12 10.62
C ILE A 448 10.99 -5.80 10.59
N ASN A 449 11.50 -5.48 9.40
CA ASN A 449 12.90 -5.18 9.12
C ASN A 449 13.29 -3.75 9.56
N ALA A 450 12.33 -2.82 9.48
CA ALA A 450 12.42 -1.50 10.10
C ALA A 450 11.07 -1.10 10.69
N ASP A 451 11.05 -0.69 11.96
CA ASP A 451 9.86 -0.46 12.78
C ASP A 451 9.70 1.03 13.11
N LEU A 452 8.53 1.43 13.62
CA LEU A 452 8.22 2.83 13.92
C LEU A 452 9.08 3.39 15.07
N ASN A 453 9.46 4.66 14.94
CA ASN A 453 10.05 5.45 16.03
C ASN A 453 9.04 5.64 17.17
N ALA A 454 9.49 5.67 18.43
CA ALA A 454 8.62 5.79 19.60
C ALA A 454 7.82 7.11 19.64
N ALA A 455 8.33 8.18 19.02
CA ALA A 455 7.63 9.45 18.85
C ALA A 455 8.04 10.14 17.53
N LEU A 456 7.15 11.01 17.04
CA LEU A 456 7.40 11.90 15.91
C LEU A 456 6.78 13.27 16.21
N GLN A 457 7.56 14.33 16.09
CA GLN A 457 7.08 15.70 16.15
C GLN A 457 6.85 16.21 14.71
N ALA A 458 5.61 16.57 14.40
CA ALA A 458 5.20 17.07 13.09
C ALA A 458 4.87 18.56 13.12
N THR A 459 5.06 19.24 11.98
CA THR A 459 4.75 20.67 11.82
C THR A 459 3.31 20.87 11.37
N LYS A 460 2.52 21.72 12.05
CA LYS A 460 1.13 22.00 11.65
C LYS A 460 1.06 22.62 10.25
N GLY A 461 0.32 21.96 9.36
CA GLY A 461 0.12 22.34 7.96
C GLY A 461 1.16 21.79 6.97
N GLU A 462 2.17 21.05 7.44
CA GLU A 462 3.08 20.30 6.57
C GLU A 462 2.59 18.86 6.37
N ALA A 463 3.23 18.09 5.49
CA ALA A 463 3.01 16.65 5.40
C ALA A 463 3.92 15.90 6.39
N MET A 464 3.38 14.90 7.09
CA MET A 464 4.18 13.96 7.88
C MET A 464 4.10 12.55 7.32
N THR A 465 5.14 11.75 7.58
CA THR A 465 5.29 10.42 6.99
C THR A 465 5.76 9.42 8.04
N LEU A 466 5.04 8.30 8.18
CA LEU A 466 5.49 7.10 8.89
C LEU A 466 5.83 6.01 7.87
N LYS A 467 6.87 5.23 8.17
CA LYS A 467 7.35 4.13 7.31
C LYS A 467 7.65 2.91 8.15
N ILE A 468 7.28 1.74 7.64
CA ILE A 468 7.61 0.43 8.19
C ILE A 468 8.07 -0.47 7.04
N SER A 469 9.21 -1.15 7.20
CA SER A 469 9.73 -2.08 6.20
C SER A 469 9.46 -3.51 6.65
N VAL A 470 8.77 -4.29 5.81
CA VAL A 470 8.25 -5.61 6.18
C VAL A 470 8.45 -6.62 5.05
N SER A 471 9.24 -7.67 5.30
CA SER A 471 9.35 -8.84 4.42
C SER A 471 8.28 -9.88 4.72
N GLY A 472 7.98 -10.77 3.76
CA GLY A 472 7.07 -11.91 3.93
C GLY A 472 6.57 -12.44 2.59
N ILE A 473 6.22 -13.73 2.53
CA ILE A 473 5.68 -14.40 1.33
C ILE A 473 4.48 -15.28 1.76
N PRO A 474 3.23 -14.97 1.35
CA PRO A 474 2.83 -13.85 0.51
C PRO A 474 3.12 -12.48 1.15
N LYS A 475 3.21 -11.45 0.31
CA LYS A 475 3.51 -10.07 0.70
C LYS A 475 2.52 -9.61 1.79
N PRO A 476 2.96 -9.18 2.99
CA PRO A 476 2.05 -8.91 4.10
C PRO A 476 1.13 -7.70 3.88
N ASP A 477 -0.13 -7.84 4.23
CA ASP A 477 -1.06 -6.72 4.35
C ASP A 477 -0.68 -5.87 5.57
N VAL A 478 -0.72 -4.54 5.41
CA VAL A 478 -0.40 -3.56 6.46
C VAL A 478 -1.55 -2.59 6.67
N VAL A 479 -2.16 -2.66 7.85
CA VAL A 479 -3.31 -1.83 8.25
C VAL A 479 -2.87 -0.80 9.28
N TRP A 480 -2.91 0.47 8.90
CA TRP A 480 -2.52 1.58 9.77
C TRP A 480 -3.62 1.95 10.78
N MET A 481 -3.19 2.29 11.99
CA MET A 481 -4.02 2.58 13.15
C MET A 481 -3.69 3.97 13.70
N ARG A 482 -4.70 4.69 14.20
CA ARG A 482 -4.55 5.86 15.08
C ARG A 482 -5.45 5.71 16.29
N ASP A 483 -4.88 5.76 17.50
CA ASP A 483 -5.60 5.61 18.77
C ASP A 483 -6.53 4.38 18.79
N SER A 484 -6.01 3.25 18.28
CA SER A 484 -6.72 1.97 18.08
C SER A 484 -7.82 1.95 17.01
N ASN A 485 -8.03 3.02 16.24
CA ASN A 485 -8.96 3.06 15.10
C ASN A 485 -8.25 2.78 13.77
N LYS A 486 -8.87 1.95 12.91
CA LYS A 486 -8.35 1.66 11.56
C LYS A 486 -8.48 2.89 10.65
N LEU A 487 -7.34 3.41 10.20
CA LEU A 487 -7.28 4.47 9.20
C LEU A 487 -7.72 3.96 7.83
N LYS A 488 -8.10 4.87 6.93
CA LYS A 488 -8.44 4.58 5.53
C LYS A 488 -7.83 5.63 4.63
N SER A 489 -7.36 5.23 3.45
CA SER A 489 -6.82 6.18 2.47
C SER A 489 -7.91 7.13 1.96
N ASN A 490 -7.58 8.41 1.81
CA ASN A 490 -8.42 9.50 1.30
C ASN A 490 -7.52 10.70 0.91
N ASP A 491 -8.08 11.85 0.57
CA ASP A 491 -7.32 13.03 0.11
C ASP A 491 -6.37 13.61 1.17
N HIS A 492 -6.64 13.39 2.46
CA HIS A 492 -5.80 13.82 3.60
C HIS A 492 -4.80 12.74 4.04
N ILE A 493 -5.20 11.47 3.92
CA ILE A 493 -4.44 10.30 4.39
C ILE A 493 -4.06 9.42 3.20
N GLN A 494 -2.79 9.41 2.81
CA GLN A 494 -2.30 8.59 1.72
C GLN A 494 -1.56 7.35 2.26
N MET A 495 -1.93 6.17 1.76
CA MET A 495 -1.28 4.90 2.10
C MET A 495 -0.64 4.32 0.85
N ILE A 496 0.67 4.08 0.90
CA ILE A 496 1.44 3.50 -0.21
C ILE A 496 1.88 2.10 0.20
N THR A 497 1.29 1.11 -0.47
CA THR A 497 1.80 -0.27 -0.51
C THR A 497 3.00 -0.30 -1.46
N PRO A 498 4.14 -0.89 -1.08
CA PRO A 498 5.33 -0.93 -1.92
C PRO A 498 5.13 -1.84 -3.14
N THR A 499 5.75 -1.49 -4.27
CA THR A 499 5.75 -2.29 -5.50
C THR A 499 6.66 -3.52 -5.39
N ASP A 500 6.76 -4.32 -6.47
CA ASP A 500 7.70 -5.44 -6.53
C ASP A 500 9.13 -4.95 -6.30
N GLY A 501 9.89 -5.68 -5.47
CA GLY A 501 11.24 -5.32 -5.05
C GLY A 501 11.35 -4.34 -3.88
N ASP A 502 10.25 -3.75 -3.39
CA ASP A 502 10.22 -2.94 -2.16
C ASP A 502 9.36 -3.58 -1.06
N GLU A 503 9.77 -3.34 0.18
CA GLU A 503 9.17 -3.82 1.43
C GLU A 503 8.63 -2.67 2.29
N THR A 504 8.75 -1.41 1.84
CA THR A 504 8.49 -0.20 2.63
C THR A 504 7.06 0.31 2.50
N TYR A 505 6.22 -0.01 3.48
CA TYR A 505 4.86 0.53 3.59
C TYR A 505 4.93 1.94 4.18
N THR A 506 4.23 2.89 3.53
CA THR A 506 4.28 4.31 3.90
C THR A 506 2.88 4.84 4.19
N LEU A 507 2.72 5.53 5.32
CA LEU A 507 1.56 6.34 5.66
C LEU A 507 1.96 7.82 5.64
N THR A 508 1.30 8.62 4.81
CA THR A 508 1.48 10.07 4.74
C THR A 508 0.19 10.76 5.18
N ILE A 509 0.29 11.69 6.14
CA ILE A 509 -0.79 12.62 6.48
C ILE A 509 -0.40 13.97 5.87
N LEU A 510 -1.19 14.47 4.92
CA LEU A 510 -0.98 15.78 4.29
C LEU A 510 -1.52 16.89 5.20
N ASN A 511 -0.97 18.11 5.10
CA ASN A 511 -1.50 19.31 5.77
C ASN A 511 -1.93 19.06 7.24
N ILE A 512 -1.05 18.47 8.05
CA ILE A 512 -1.44 17.87 9.33
C ILE A 512 -1.99 18.90 10.33
N GLN A 513 -3.10 18.57 10.99
CA GLN A 513 -3.77 19.43 11.97
C GLN A 513 -3.65 18.91 13.41
N SER A 514 -4.16 19.67 14.37
CA SER A 514 -4.12 19.32 15.80
C SER A 514 -4.89 18.03 16.13
N GLU A 515 -5.87 17.69 15.31
CA GLU A 515 -6.79 16.55 15.45
C GLU A 515 -6.18 15.25 14.90
N ASP A 516 -5.01 15.35 14.26
CA ASP A 516 -4.20 14.23 13.77
C ASP A 516 -3.11 13.79 14.76
N GLN A 517 -2.99 14.46 15.90
CA GLN A 517 -2.21 13.92 17.03
C GLN A 517 -2.80 12.60 17.52
N GLY A 518 -1.95 11.73 18.04
CA GLY A 518 -2.38 10.43 18.55
C GLY A 518 -1.25 9.43 18.61
N GLU A 519 -1.60 8.20 18.99
CA GLU A 519 -0.71 7.05 18.96
C GLU A 519 -0.95 6.24 17.68
N TYR A 520 0.05 6.23 16.80
CA TYR A 520 0.00 5.52 15.52
C TYR A 520 0.69 4.16 15.62
N SER A 521 0.13 3.15 14.96
CA SER A 521 0.77 1.86 14.78
C SER A 521 0.30 1.18 13.48
N ALA A 522 0.90 0.06 13.14
CA ALA A 522 0.47 -0.83 12.07
C ALA A 522 0.13 -2.21 12.63
N GLU A 523 -0.94 -2.81 12.12
CA GLU A 523 -1.20 -4.25 12.18
C GLU A 523 -0.69 -4.87 10.87
N ILE A 524 0.11 -5.92 10.95
CA ILE A 524 0.79 -6.55 9.82
C ILE A 524 0.37 -8.01 9.77
N SER A 525 -0.07 -8.50 8.62
CA SER A 525 -0.56 -9.89 8.52
C SER A 525 -0.26 -10.52 7.17
N ASN A 526 0.16 -11.79 7.19
CA ASN A 526 -0.11 -12.71 6.10
C ASN A 526 -0.69 -14.02 6.67
N ILE A 527 -0.95 -14.99 5.80
CA ILE A 527 -1.51 -16.31 6.15
C ILE A 527 -0.70 -17.10 7.19
N GLY A 528 0.59 -16.79 7.38
CA GLY A 528 1.46 -17.51 8.32
C GLY A 528 1.51 -16.93 9.73
N GLU A 529 1.32 -15.62 9.88
CA GLU A 529 1.36 -14.92 11.17
C GLU A 529 0.80 -13.49 11.07
N SER A 530 0.38 -12.94 12.21
CA SER A 530 0.00 -11.53 12.36
C SER A 530 0.80 -10.87 13.48
N LEU A 531 1.43 -9.73 13.16
CA LEU A 531 2.27 -8.93 14.04
C LEU A 531 1.66 -7.53 14.24
N LYS A 532 2.22 -6.78 15.20
CA LYS A 532 1.95 -5.34 15.38
C LYS A 532 3.27 -4.59 15.50
N SER A 533 3.34 -3.40 14.92
CA SER A 533 4.49 -2.51 15.03
C SER A 533 4.64 -1.96 16.46
N LYS A 534 5.78 -1.31 16.73
CA LYS A 534 5.85 -0.33 17.82
C LYS A 534 4.81 0.77 17.63
N LYS A 535 4.44 1.39 18.75
CA LYS A 535 3.58 2.58 18.81
C LYS A 535 4.42 3.84 18.65
N CYS A 536 4.00 4.73 17.76
CA CYS A 536 4.60 6.04 17.52
C CYS A 536 3.68 7.12 18.07
N LYS A 537 4.12 7.86 19.09
CA LYS A 537 3.38 9.03 19.58
C LYS A 537 3.64 10.22 18.65
N VAL A 538 2.63 10.58 17.85
CA VAL A 538 2.67 11.76 16.98
C VAL A 538 2.17 12.97 17.75
N THR A 539 3.01 14.01 17.83
CA THR A 539 2.62 15.34 18.35
C THR A 539 2.72 16.37 17.22
N VAL A 540 1.79 17.32 17.19
CA VAL A 540 1.73 18.37 16.16
C VAL A 540 2.04 19.70 16.83
N SER A 541 2.89 20.49 16.18
CA SER A 541 3.50 21.70 16.72
C SER A 541 3.81 22.70 15.61
N LYS A 542 3.96 23.98 15.93
CA LYS A 542 4.47 25.00 15.01
C LYS A 542 4.98 26.20 15.81
N PRO A 543 6.26 26.61 15.66
CA PRO A 543 6.77 27.82 16.29
C PRO A 543 5.95 29.06 15.86
N PRO A 544 5.95 30.15 16.63
CA PRO A 544 5.23 31.36 16.25
C PRO A 544 5.83 31.99 14.99
N VAL A 545 4.97 32.41 14.04
CA VAL A 545 5.37 33.01 12.76
C VAL A 545 4.46 34.19 12.42
N PHE A 546 5.05 35.29 11.95
CA PHE A 546 4.33 36.38 11.29
C PHE A 546 4.06 36.01 9.82
N ILE A 547 2.80 35.89 9.44
CA ILE A 547 2.35 35.86 8.02
C ILE A 547 2.34 37.30 7.48
N ILE A 548 1.76 38.22 8.23
CA ILE A 548 1.76 39.66 7.95
C ILE A 548 2.34 40.37 9.17
N LYS A 549 3.36 41.19 8.93
CA LYS A 549 4.05 41.99 9.95
C LYS A 549 3.30 43.31 10.19
N PRO A 550 3.35 43.89 11.40
CA PRO A 550 2.93 45.27 11.61
C PRO A 550 3.80 46.23 10.77
N THR A 551 3.28 47.43 10.51
CA THR A 551 3.96 48.49 9.74
C THR A 551 4.12 49.76 10.57
N ALA A 552 5.18 50.52 10.34
CA ALA A 552 5.38 51.81 11.00
C ALA A 552 4.28 52.82 10.65
N GLN A 553 3.94 53.72 11.58
CA GLN A 553 2.84 54.69 11.42
C GLN A 553 3.25 56.11 11.82
N ARG A 554 2.76 57.09 11.05
CA ARG A 554 2.79 58.52 11.39
C ARG A 554 1.36 58.95 11.72
N VAL A 555 1.09 59.34 12.96
CA VAL A 555 -0.27 59.57 13.47
C VAL A 555 -0.34 60.93 14.17
N LYS A 556 -1.36 61.75 13.88
CA LYS A 556 -1.52 63.06 14.53
C LYS A 556 -1.86 62.89 16.02
N GLN A 557 -1.35 63.80 16.85
CA GLN A 557 -1.66 63.84 18.28
C GLN A 557 -3.19 63.86 18.51
N SER A 558 -3.62 63.17 19.56
CA SER A 558 -5.03 62.91 19.91
C SER A 558 -5.84 62.08 18.91
N ALA A 559 -5.24 61.54 17.84
CA ALA A 559 -5.87 60.51 17.00
C ALA A 559 -5.58 59.09 17.54
N THR A 560 -6.00 58.05 16.81
CA THR A 560 -5.78 56.64 17.16
C THR A 560 -4.74 56.01 16.24
N ALA A 561 -3.71 55.36 16.79
CA ALA A 561 -2.79 54.50 16.04
C ALA A 561 -3.32 53.05 16.05
N VAL A 562 -3.15 52.29 14.96
CA VAL A 562 -3.71 50.93 14.83
C VAL A 562 -2.72 50.00 14.14
N PHE A 563 -2.02 49.18 14.91
CA PHE A 563 -1.10 48.16 14.40
C PHE A 563 -1.84 46.84 14.23
N VAL A 564 -1.59 46.15 13.12
CA VAL A 564 -2.18 44.85 12.78
C VAL A 564 -1.08 43.90 12.33
N ALA A 565 -1.13 42.66 12.80
CA ALA A 565 -0.30 41.55 12.38
C ALA A 565 -1.21 40.35 12.08
N THR A 566 -0.78 39.46 11.19
CA THR A 566 -1.43 38.15 10.96
C THR A 566 -0.43 37.07 11.29
N VAL A 567 -0.78 36.13 12.15
CA VAL A 567 0.15 35.20 12.79
C VAL A 567 -0.33 33.75 12.76
N ASP A 568 0.61 32.81 12.80
CA ASP A 568 0.33 31.38 12.94
C ASP A 568 1.31 30.76 13.96
N GLY A 569 0.95 29.59 14.48
CA GLY A 569 1.68 28.87 15.52
C GLY A 569 0.76 27.86 16.23
N TYR A 570 1.35 26.75 16.70
CA TYR A 570 0.63 25.74 17.46
C TYR A 570 1.53 25.13 18.57
N PRO A 571 1.16 25.17 19.86
CA PRO A 571 -0.04 25.80 20.43
C PRO A 571 -0.20 27.27 20.05
N THR A 572 -1.44 27.75 20.01
CA THR A 572 -1.78 29.12 19.58
C THR A 572 -0.92 30.14 20.33
N PRO A 573 -0.19 31.04 19.63
CA PRO A 573 0.73 31.94 20.29
C PRO A 573 0.00 32.99 21.11
N THR A 574 0.53 33.27 22.31
CA THR A 574 0.19 34.47 23.07
C THR A 574 0.77 35.68 22.34
N ILE A 575 -0.03 36.73 22.19
CA ILE A 575 0.40 38.02 21.66
C ILE A 575 0.70 38.96 22.83
N ILE A 576 1.81 39.69 22.76
CA ILE A 576 2.17 40.72 23.73
C ILE A 576 2.62 41.96 22.95
N TRP A 577 2.06 43.13 23.22
CA TRP A 577 2.52 44.38 22.63
C TRP A 577 3.34 45.21 23.64
N LEU A 578 4.48 45.72 23.16
CA LEU A 578 5.39 46.55 23.94
C LEU A 578 5.54 47.92 23.26
N LEU A 579 5.67 48.98 24.06
CA LEU A 579 6.14 50.30 23.64
C LEU A 579 7.47 50.60 24.32
N ASN A 580 8.50 50.89 23.51
CA ASN A 580 9.86 51.18 23.98
C ASN A 580 10.40 50.09 24.96
N GLY A 581 10.02 48.83 24.71
CA GLY A 581 10.39 47.65 25.51
C GLY A 581 9.50 47.36 26.73
N ASN A 582 8.54 48.22 27.08
CA ASN A 582 7.64 48.04 28.21
C ASN A 582 6.25 47.55 27.74
N PRO A 583 5.57 46.63 28.45
CA PRO A 583 4.21 46.22 28.10
C PRO A 583 3.23 47.40 28.08
N LEU A 584 2.45 47.50 27.01
CA LEU A 584 1.35 48.47 26.94
C LEU A 584 0.19 48.03 27.83
N THR A 585 -0.49 48.98 28.47
CA THR A 585 -1.66 48.70 29.30
C THR A 585 -2.87 49.51 28.88
N THR A 586 -4.06 49.08 29.29
CA THR A 586 -5.32 49.80 29.05
C THR A 586 -5.37 51.20 29.69
N LYS A 587 -4.43 51.53 30.59
CA LYS A 587 -4.26 52.87 31.16
C LYS A 587 -3.61 53.85 30.18
N GLU A 588 -2.82 53.34 29.24
CA GLU A 588 -2.17 54.11 28.15
C GLU A 588 -3.03 54.12 26.88
N GLY A 589 -4.36 53.96 27.01
CA GLY A 589 -5.29 53.97 25.87
C GLY A 589 -5.14 52.78 24.90
N ALA A 590 -4.31 51.80 25.23
CA ALA A 590 -4.11 50.59 24.44
C ALA A 590 -5.31 49.63 24.56
N GLN A 591 -5.76 49.13 23.40
CA GLN A 591 -6.77 48.10 23.26
C GLN A 591 -6.23 47.00 22.36
N GLU A 592 -6.10 45.80 22.92
CA GLU A 592 -5.60 44.61 22.22
C GLU A 592 -6.76 43.70 21.82
N GLN A 593 -6.68 43.13 20.63
CA GLN A 593 -7.63 42.15 20.10
C GLN A 593 -6.85 41.06 19.36
N PHE A 594 -7.21 39.79 19.57
CA PHE A 594 -6.66 38.66 18.83
C PHE A 594 -7.77 37.73 18.36
N ILE A 595 -7.86 37.53 17.04
CA ILE A 595 -8.86 36.68 16.39
C ILE A 595 -8.19 35.37 16.01
N THR A 596 -8.26 34.39 16.92
CA THR A 596 -7.55 33.10 16.81
C THR A 596 -7.85 32.31 15.54
N VAL A 597 -9.03 32.49 14.94
CA VAL A 597 -9.46 31.80 13.71
C VAL A 597 -8.90 32.39 12.42
N THR A 598 -8.49 33.67 12.42
CA THR A 598 -7.82 34.32 11.26
C THR A 598 -6.33 34.57 11.51
N GLY A 599 -5.88 34.43 12.75
CA GLY A 599 -4.55 34.85 13.18
C GLY A 599 -4.39 36.38 13.27
N GLU A 600 -5.45 37.17 13.14
CA GLU A 600 -5.36 38.63 13.18
C GLU A 600 -5.15 39.12 14.63
N ALA A 601 -3.98 39.69 14.89
CA ALA A 601 -3.61 40.35 16.13
C ALA A 601 -3.57 41.87 15.90
N LYS A 602 -4.27 42.64 16.73
CA LYS A 602 -4.48 44.07 16.56
C LYS A 602 -4.25 44.82 17.87
N LEU A 603 -3.47 45.89 17.80
CA LEU A 603 -3.29 46.88 18.84
C LEU A 603 -3.85 48.22 18.36
N SER A 604 -4.75 48.81 19.12
CA SER A 604 -5.23 50.18 18.89
C SER A 604 -4.85 51.06 20.08
N ILE A 605 -4.12 52.15 19.86
CA ILE A 605 -3.76 53.13 20.91
C ILE A 605 -4.57 54.40 20.63
N GLY A 606 -5.58 54.66 21.47
CA GLY A 606 -6.44 55.85 21.36
C GLY A 606 -5.80 57.11 21.95
N ASN A 607 -6.16 58.28 21.42
CA ASN A 607 -5.72 59.60 21.90
C ASN A 607 -4.19 59.76 22.00
N VAL A 608 -3.44 59.33 20.98
CA VAL A 608 -1.96 59.27 21.03
C VAL A 608 -1.32 60.60 21.42
N ASP A 609 -0.36 60.53 22.34
CA ASP A 609 0.37 61.69 22.86
C ASP A 609 1.85 61.66 22.45
N LEU A 610 2.42 62.83 22.16
CA LEU A 610 3.79 62.96 21.67
C LEU A 610 4.84 62.50 22.66
N LYS A 611 4.66 62.74 23.97
CA LYS A 611 5.65 62.39 24.99
C LYS A 611 5.52 60.94 25.46
N GLN A 612 4.29 60.43 25.50
CA GLN A 612 4.02 59.08 26.01
C GLN A 612 4.14 58.00 24.93
N HIS A 613 3.65 58.25 23.71
CA HIS A 613 3.36 57.19 22.73
C HIS A 613 4.32 57.14 21.53
N THR A 614 5.18 58.16 21.34
CA THR A 614 6.16 58.13 20.25
C THR A 614 7.30 57.15 20.58
N GLY A 615 7.77 56.38 19.60
CA GLY A 615 8.85 55.41 19.80
C GLY A 615 8.69 54.12 19.00
N TRP A 616 9.08 53.00 19.62
CA TRP A 616 9.11 51.68 19.00
C TRP A 616 8.02 50.77 19.57
N ILE A 617 7.12 50.31 18.70
CA ILE A 617 6.08 49.31 19.00
C ILE A 617 6.62 47.94 18.60
N THR A 618 6.70 47.02 19.56
CA THR A 618 7.07 45.62 19.32
C THR A 618 5.85 44.72 19.49
N CYS A 619 5.56 43.91 18.48
CA CYS A 619 4.67 42.76 18.62
C CYS A 619 5.52 41.53 18.95
N ARG A 620 5.24 40.88 20.08
CA ARG A 620 5.86 39.60 20.48
C ARG A 620 4.83 38.48 20.38
N LEU A 621 5.24 37.36 19.80
CA LEU A 621 4.47 36.11 19.67
C LEU A 621 5.20 35.03 20.46
N GLU A 622 4.50 34.31 21.34
CA GLU A 622 5.14 33.31 22.21
C GLU A 622 4.30 32.05 22.38
N ASN A 623 4.91 30.87 22.22
CA ASN A 623 4.33 29.59 22.60
C ASN A 623 5.40 28.64 23.17
N SER A 624 5.03 27.38 23.45
CA SER A 624 5.92 26.38 24.06
C SER A 624 7.16 25.99 23.23
N LEU A 625 7.31 26.52 22.01
CA LEU A 625 8.45 26.26 21.11
C LEU A 625 9.39 27.48 21.00
N GLY A 626 9.09 28.57 21.70
CA GLY A 626 9.86 29.82 21.70
C GLY A 626 9.02 31.03 21.30
N TYR A 627 9.72 32.12 20.93
CA TYR A 627 9.09 33.40 20.60
C TYR A 627 9.61 34.00 19.30
N LYS A 628 8.84 34.94 18.73
CA LYS A 628 9.24 35.85 17.65
C LYS A 628 8.80 37.27 17.97
N GLU A 629 9.58 38.25 17.52
CA GLU A 629 9.31 39.66 17.71
C GLU A 629 9.45 40.41 16.38
N GLU A 630 8.60 41.41 16.18
CA GLU A 630 8.72 42.39 15.10
C GLU A 630 8.52 43.79 15.67
N THR A 631 9.42 44.72 15.35
CA THR A 631 9.44 46.08 15.92
C THR A 631 9.32 47.13 14.84
N VAL A 632 8.39 48.07 15.01
CA VAL A 632 8.10 49.17 14.08
C VAL A 632 7.97 50.51 14.79
N GLN A 633 8.11 51.61 14.05
CA GLN A 633 8.07 52.95 14.63
C GLN A 633 6.64 53.51 14.70
N LEU A 634 6.26 54.07 15.85
CA LEU A 634 5.15 55.01 15.98
C LEU A 634 5.72 56.43 16.08
N THR A 635 5.46 57.25 15.07
CA THR A 635 5.80 58.68 15.08
C THR A 635 4.52 59.48 15.33
N VAL A 636 4.39 60.07 16.51
CA VAL A 636 3.29 61.02 16.77
C VAL A 636 3.63 62.36 16.14
N LEU A 637 2.69 62.94 15.40
CA LEU A 637 2.81 64.24 14.72
C LEU A 637 2.03 65.31 15.49
N ALA A 638 2.69 66.40 15.89
CA ALA A 638 2.10 67.46 16.70
C ALA A 638 2.47 68.84 16.14
N ALA A 639 1.52 69.77 16.13
CA ALA A 639 1.77 71.15 15.78
C ALA A 639 2.71 71.82 16.82
N PRO A 640 3.53 72.81 16.43
CA PRO A 640 4.45 73.46 17.35
C PRO A 640 3.69 74.17 18.47
N THR A 641 4.11 73.94 19.72
CA THR A 641 3.49 74.51 20.92
C THR A 641 4.59 75.05 21.83
N ILE A 642 4.55 76.35 22.10
CA ILE A 642 5.52 77.01 22.99
C ILE A 642 5.16 76.69 24.45
N THR A 643 6.05 76.00 25.15
CA THR A 643 5.90 75.68 26.59
C THR A 643 6.68 76.62 27.49
N THR A 644 7.55 77.45 26.93
CA THR A 644 8.19 78.56 27.64
C THR A 644 8.35 79.71 26.66
N GLU A 645 7.55 80.75 26.89
CA GLU A 645 7.52 81.98 26.10
C GLU A 645 8.76 82.85 26.30
N LEU A 646 8.94 83.81 25.40
CA LEU A 646 9.88 84.91 25.61
C LEU A 646 9.45 85.77 26.82
N PRO A 647 10.39 86.41 27.55
CA PRO A 647 10.03 87.45 28.51
C PRO A 647 9.37 88.62 27.79
N LYS A 648 8.29 89.18 28.34
CA LYS A 648 7.58 90.33 27.72
C LYS A 648 8.47 91.56 27.51
N GLN A 649 9.42 91.76 28.42
CA GLN A 649 10.46 92.77 28.34
C GLN A 649 11.75 92.20 28.93
N GLN A 650 12.89 92.59 28.34
CA GLN A 650 14.22 92.27 28.85
C GLN A 650 15.10 93.53 28.79
N GLU A 651 15.82 93.84 29.87
CA GLU A 651 16.80 94.92 29.90
C GLU A 651 18.23 94.35 29.75
N THR A 652 19.11 95.08 29.07
CA THR A 652 20.54 94.79 28.97
C THR A 652 21.38 96.07 29.04
N VAL A 653 22.69 95.95 29.24
CA VAL A 653 23.62 97.09 29.19
C VAL A 653 24.35 97.07 27.85
N SER A 654 24.45 98.25 27.22
CA SER A 654 25.14 98.45 25.94
C SER A 654 26.55 97.82 25.93
N GLY A 655 26.86 97.09 24.86
CA GLY A 655 28.08 96.30 24.69
C GLY A 655 28.03 94.88 25.24
N ARG A 656 26.94 94.45 25.90
CA ARG A 656 26.77 93.05 26.37
C ARG A 656 26.03 92.17 25.35
N ASP A 657 26.30 90.88 25.41
CA ASP A 657 25.54 89.85 24.68
C ASP A 657 24.23 89.50 25.40
N VAL A 658 23.19 89.16 24.64
CA VAL A 658 21.86 88.76 25.12
C VAL A 658 21.40 87.52 24.38
N THR A 659 20.92 86.50 25.09
CA THR A 659 20.23 85.35 24.49
C THR A 659 18.73 85.45 24.75
N LEU A 660 17.94 85.50 23.68
CA LEU A 660 16.50 85.24 23.72
C LEU A 660 16.27 83.73 23.55
N LYS A 661 15.26 83.17 24.22
CA LYS A 661 15.03 81.72 24.28
C LYS A 661 13.55 81.38 24.43
N VAL A 662 13.07 80.41 23.67
CA VAL A 662 11.80 79.71 23.88
C VAL A 662 12.02 78.21 24.03
N VAL A 663 11.10 77.52 24.72
CA VAL A 663 11.01 76.04 24.73
C VAL A 663 9.77 75.62 23.95
N VAL A 664 9.92 74.68 23.04
CA VAL A 664 8.88 74.30 22.07
C VAL A 664 8.76 72.78 21.95
N LEU A 665 7.53 72.29 22.03
CA LEU A 665 7.18 70.91 21.69
C LEU A 665 6.57 70.88 20.28
N GLY A 666 6.94 69.91 19.47
CA GLY A 666 6.39 69.72 18.13
C GLY A 666 7.03 68.53 17.42
N SER A 667 6.30 67.88 16.52
CA SER A 667 6.79 66.74 15.76
C SER A 667 6.18 66.73 14.34
N PRO A 668 6.98 66.74 13.26
CA PRO A 668 8.44 66.84 13.24
C PRO A 668 8.96 68.12 13.91
N GLN A 669 10.24 68.13 14.28
CA GLN A 669 10.90 69.28 14.90
C GLN A 669 10.71 70.54 14.04
N PRO A 670 10.17 71.65 14.59
CA PRO A 670 9.86 72.82 13.79
C PRO A 670 11.08 73.61 13.32
N SER A 671 10.99 74.20 12.13
CA SER A 671 11.87 75.29 11.72
C SER A 671 11.47 76.59 12.43
N ALA A 672 12.43 77.39 12.87
CA ALA A 672 12.20 78.68 13.50
C ALA A 672 12.68 79.84 12.61
N GLN A 673 11.83 80.88 12.47
CA GLN A 673 12.18 82.15 11.87
C GLN A 673 12.02 83.25 12.92
N TRP A 674 13.13 83.93 13.25
CA TRP A 674 13.14 85.06 14.18
C TRP A 674 12.86 86.37 13.46
N PHE A 675 12.26 87.33 14.16
CA PHE A 675 11.93 88.67 13.68
C PHE A 675 12.42 89.73 14.67
N PHE A 676 12.80 90.90 14.14
CA PHE A 676 13.17 92.11 14.88
C PHE A 676 12.46 93.31 14.23
N ASN A 677 11.59 93.99 14.98
CA ASN A 677 10.75 95.08 14.48
C ASN A 677 10.06 94.71 13.14
N ASP A 678 9.37 93.56 13.14
CA ASP A 678 8.68 92.91 12.01
C ASP A 678 9.57 92.47 10.81
N GLY A 679 10.87 92.79 10.82
CA GLY A 679 11.83 92.32 9.81
C GLY A 679 12.43 90.95 10.16
N PRO A 680 12.53 90.00 9.21
CA PRO A 680 13.11 88.67 9.47
C PRO A 680 14.62 88.73 9.70
N ILE A 681 15.10 88.00 10.70
CA ILE A 681 16.52 87.88 11.06
C ILE A 681 17.14 86.65 10.36
N GLY A 682 18.36 86.79 9.86
CA GLY A 682 19.13 85.67 9.30
C GLY A 682 19.49 84.63 10.37
N THR A 683 19.48 83.35 10.00
CA THR A 683 19.63 82.20 10.92
C THR A 683 20.99 82.07 11.60
N GLY A 684 22.04 82.77 11.14
CA GLY A 684 23.42 82.60 11.64
C GLY A 684 23.66 82.99 13.11
N ASN A 685 22.71 83.68 13.76
CA ASN A 685 22.72 83.99 15.20
C ASN A 685 21.72 83.13 16.01
N ALA A 686 20.97 82.25 15.36
CA ALA A 686 19.99 81.37 15.99
C ALA A 686 20.57 79.95 16.16
N SER A 687 20.14 79.26 17.22
CA SER A 687 20.53 77.88 17.51
C SER A 687 19.35 77.09 18.09
N VAL A 688 19.47 75.76 18.05
CA VAL A 688 18.47 74.84 18.61
C VAL A 688 19.18 73.78 19.45
N ASP A 689 18.74 73.59 20.69
CA ASP A 689 19.10 72.44 21.53
C ASP A 689 17.97 71.41 21.40
N GLU A 690 18.17 70.46 20.49
CA GLU A 690 17.15 69.48 20.09
C GLU A 690 16.70 68.60 21.26
N ALA A 691 17.64 68.28 22.16
CA ALA A 691 17.38 67.44 23.33
C ALA A 691 16.49 68.13 24.39
N LYS A 692 16.44 69.47 24.39
CA LYS A 692 15.57 70.25 25.26
C LYS A 692 14.39 70.91 24.54
N GLY A 693 14.36 70.88 23.20
CA GLY A 693 13.40 71.64 22.40
C GLY A 693 13.59 73.17 22.53
N GLU A 694 14.81 73.62 22.84
CA GLU A 694 15.08 75.06 23.05
C GLU A 694 15.52 75.74 21.76
N TYR A 695 14.82 76.80 21.38
CA TYR A 695 15.19 77.66 20.26
C TYR A 695 15.73 78.97 20.83
N GLN A 696 16.93 79.35 20.42
CA GLN A 696 17.67 80.48 20.97
C GLN A 696 18.10 81.46 19.87
N LEU A 697 18.23 82.74 20.23
CA LEU A 697 18.79 83.80 19.39
C LEU A 697 19.82 84.58 20.21
N LEU A 698 21.08 84.57 19.77
CA LEU A 698 22.19 85.29 20.41
C LEU A 698 22.43 86.64 19.73
N ILE A 699 22.11 87.71 20.45
CA ILE A 699 22.31 89.11 20.05
C ILE A 699 23.62 89.58 20.70
N LYS A 700 24.68 89.75 19.90
CA LYS A 700 26.01 90.11 20.41
C LYS A 700 26.20 91.62 20.53
N GLN A 701 26.99 92.05 21.52
CA GLN A 701 27.47 93.42 21.72
C GLN A 701 26.37 94.50 21.53
N THR A 702 25.24 94.32 22.24
CA THR A 702 24.00 95.08 22.02
C THR A 702 24.19 96.61 22.04
N THR A 703 23.54 97.31 21.10
CA THR A 703 23.52 98.78 21.05
C THR A 703 22.10 99.32 20.87
N VAL A 704 21.84 100.52 21.39
CA VAL A 704 20.50 101.17 21.34
C VAL A 704 20.02 101.38 19.89
N THR A 705 20.92 101.65 18.95
CA THR A 705 20.57 101.97 17.56
C THR A 705 20.40 100.74 16.66
N GLN A 706 20.81 99.54 17.08
CA GLN A 706 20.78 98.33 16.25
C GLN A 706 19.99 97.17 16.87
N ASN A 707 19.80 97.15 18.18
CA ASN A 707 19.26 96.00 18.91
C ASN A 707 18.14 96.35 19.91
N GLU A 708 17.81 97.63 20.07
CA GLU A 708 16.59 98.01 20.79
C GLU A 708 15.36 97.79 19.90
N GLY A 709 14.35 97.12 20.44
CA GLY A 709 13.11 96.87 19.74
C GLY A 709 12.43 95.57 20.13
N THR A 710 11.46 95.18 19.32
CA THR A 710 10.61 94.03 19.58
C THR A 710 11.13 92.81 18.82
N TYR A 711 11.36 91.72 19.54
CA TYR A 711 11.77 90.43 19.01
C TYR A 711 10.64 89.41 19.11
N GLN A 712 10.50 88.55 18.10
CA GLN A 712 9.52 87.47 18.07
C GLN A 712 10.09 86.25 17.32
N VAL A 713 9.53 85.07 17.53
CA VAL A 713 9.86 83.86 16.75
C VAL A 713 8.59 83.17 16.27
N VAL A 714 8.59 82.76 15.00
CA VAL A 714 7.58 81.91 14.37
C VAL A 714 8.17 80.52 14.18
N LEU A 715 7.45 79.48 14.60
CA LEU A 715 7.88 78.08 14.54
C LEU A 715 6.86 77.25 13.75
N LYS A 716 7.34 76.49 12.77
CA LYS A 716 6.50 75.80 11.78
C LYS A 716 6.95 74.36 11.52
N ASN A 717 6.01 73.43 11.38
CA ASN A 717 6.24 72.09 10.83
C ASN A 717 5.10 71.67 9.87
N GLU A 718 5.05 70.41 9.46
CA GLU A 718 4.01 69.89 8.54
C GLU A 718 2.59 69.84 9.13
N VAL A 719 2.45 69.99 10.46
CA VAL A 719 1.19 69.86 11.19
C VAL A 719 0.58 71.23 11.50
N GLY A 720 1.41 72.25 11.72
CA GLY A 720 0.95 73.60 12.04
C GLY A 720 2.08 74.61 12.29
N GLU A 721 1.69 75.77 12.80
CA GLU A 721 2.54 76.94 13.02
C GLU A 721 2.13 77.66 14.31
N VAL A 722 3.09 78.21 15.04
CA VAL A 722 2.88 79.03 16.24
C VAL A 722 3.85 80.20 16.24
N GLN A 723 3.47 81.29 16.90
CA GLN A 723 4.30 82.48 17.11
C GLN A 723 4.42 82.74 18.60
N SER A 724 5.61 83.17 19.06
CA SER A 724 5.80 83.61 20.44
C SER A 724 5.03 84.89 20.73
N ILE A 725 4.87 85.22 22.01
CA ILE A 725 4.56 86.61 22.37
C ILE A 725 5.75 87.51 21.96
N PRO A 726 5.52 88.76 21.52
CA PRO A 726 6.59 89.69 21.24
C PRO A 726 7.31 90.14 22.53
N SER A 727 8.64 90.27 22.45
CA SER A 727 9.55 90.58 23.55
C SER A 727 10.29 91.89 23.30
N LEU A 728 10.07 92.90 24.15
CA LEU A 728 10.77 94.18 24.06
C LEU A 728 12.18 94.08 24.68
N LEU A 729 13.23 94.12 23.86
CA LEU A 729 14.60 94.29 24.34
C LEU A 729 14.91 95.79 24.50
N THR A 730 15.19 96.19 25.73
CA THR A 730 15.63 97.54 26.09
C THR A 730 17.14 97.52 26.34
N VAL A 731 17.91 98.23 25.53
CA VAL A 731 19.35 98.46 25.74
C VAL A 731 19.51 99.72 26.57
N LEU A 732 20.16 99.60 27.73
CA LEU A 732 20.47 100.68 28.65
C LEU A 732 21.93 101.15 28.44
N GLU A 733 22.18 102.45 28.56
CA GLU A 733 23.54 103.00 28.46
C GLU A 733 24.06 103.47 29.81
N PRO A 734 25.36 103.24 30.13
CA PRO A 734 26.00 103.82 31.29
C PRO A 734 26.00 105.36 31.23
N VAL A 735 26.06 105.97 32.41
CA VAL A 735 26.32 107.40 32.55
C VAL A 735 27.66 107.72 31.89
N LYS A 736 27.68 108.73 31.02
CA LYS A 736 28.86 109.16 30.28
C LYS A 736 29.13 110.63 30.55
N LEU A 737 30.32 110.91 31.06
CA LEU A 737 30.79 112.27 31.31
C LEU A 737 31.59 112.74 30.09
N THR A 738 31.14 113.82 29.44
CA THR A 738 31.68 114.24 28.12
C THR A 738 32.43 115.57 28.17
N ARG A 739 32.05 116.46 29.09
CA ARG A 739 32.76 117.70 29.42
C ARG A 739 32.95 117.72 30.93
N VAL A 740 34.14 118.07 31.39
CA VAL A 740 34.49 118.17 32.82
C VAL A 740 35.39 119.38 33.03
N LYS A 741 34.99 120.30 33.91
CA LYS A 741 35.78 121.43 34.41
C LYS A 741 35.58 121.51 35.93
N PRO A 742 36.63 121.71 36.74
CA PRO A 742 38.06 121.64 36.38
C PRO A 742 38.46 120.23 35.94
N THR A 743 39.60 120.12 35.25
CA THR A 743 40.27 118.83 34.98
C THR A 743 41.20 118.38 36.12
N SER A 744 41.44 119.25 37.11
CA SER A 744 42.22 118.93 38.31
C SER A 744 41.31 118.66 39.51
N ASN A 745 41.58 117.59 40.24
CA ASN A 745 40.88 117.22 41.48
C ASN A 745 41.22 118.16 42.67
N VAL A 746 42.16 119.08 42.50
CA VAL A 746 42.47 120.16 43.44
C VAL A 746 42.60 121.47 42.67
N ILE A 747 41.94 122.54 43.12
CA ILE A 747 42.25 123.91 42.69
C ILE A 747 42.64 124.75 43.90
N ASP A 748 43.80 125.39 43.80
CA ASP A 748 44.22 126.50 44.65
C ASP A 748 43.79 127.82 43.96
N LEU A 749 42.97 128.64 44.62
CA LEU A 749 42.36 129.86 44.05
C LEU A 749 42.47 131.05 45.02
N GLU A 750 42.79 132.23 44.48
CA GLU A 750 42.82 133.47 45.27
C GLU A 750 41.41 133.93 45.69
N GLU A 751 41.29 134.46 46.90
CA GLU A 751 40.06 135.10 47.38
C GLU A 751 39.64 136.28 46.47
N GLY A 752 38.42 136.21 45.94
CA GLY A 752 37.85 137.14 44.96
C GLY A 752 37.88 136.69 43.49
N LYS A 753 38.41 135.50 43.15
CA LYS A 753 38.31 134.91 41.80
C LYS A 753 36.97 134.18 41.60
N ALA A 754 36.69 133.76 40.37
CA ALA A 754 35.58 132.85 40.07
C ALA A 754 36.02 131.37 40.17
N PHE A 755 35.11 130.49 40.59
CA PHE A 755 35.26 129.03 40.61
C PHE A 755 34.07 128.39 39.93
N ASP A 756 34.31 127.55 38.92
CA ASP A 756 33.26 126.77 38.24
C ASP A 756 33.54 125.28 38.33
N ILE A 757 32.51 124.51 38.68
CA ILE A 757 32.38 123.10 38.35
C ILE A 757 31.35 122.99 37.21
N ILE A 758 31.75 122.46 36.07
CA ILE A 758 30.88 122.26 34.89
C ILE A 758 31.02 120.82 34.42
N MET A 759 29.89 120.14 34.22
CA MET A 759 29.86 118.79 33.66
C MET A 759 28.73 118.61 32.65
N ASP A 760 29.05 118.05 31.48
CA ASP A 760 28.05 117.63 30.50
C ASP A 760 27.84 116.11 30.65
N VAL A 761 26.68 115.76 31.23
CA VAL A 761 26.28 114.40 31.61
C VAL A 761 25.31 113.83 30.58
N SER A 762 25.63 112.68 30.02
CA SER A 762 24.73 111.95 29.12
C SER A 762 24.56 110.49 29.56
N GLY A 763 23.56 109.84 28.96
CA GLY A 763 23.12 108.49 29.25
C GLY A 763 21.67 108.36 28.75
N LYS A 764 21.30 107.18 28.21
CA LYS A 764 19.98 106.96 27.61
C LYS A 764 18.83 107.20 28.59
N GLU A 765 18.95 106.66 29.80
CA GLU A 765 18.13 107.10 30.93
C GLU A 765 18.78 108.34 31.55
N ALA A 766 17.99 109.41 31.68
CA ALA A 766 18.42 110.69 32.24
C ALA A 766 19.04 110.50 33.64
N PRO A 767 20.36 110.71 33.82
CA PRO A 767 21.00 110.40 35.09
C PRO A 767 20.55 111.32 36.23
N GLU A 768 20.37 110.77 37.43
CA GLU A 768 20.19 111.56 38.65
C GLU A 768 21.55 112.14 39.03
N VAL A 769 21.67 113.47 38.95
CA VAL A 769 22.92 114.20 39.24
C VAL A 769 22.80 114.98 40.54
N GLN A 770 23.72 114.73 41.46
CA GLN A 770 23.79 115.35 42.78
C GLN A 770 25.15 116.03 42.98
N LEU A 771 25.15 117.20 43.61
CA LEU A 771 26.36 117.88 44.07
C LEU A 771 26.35 117.97 45.61
N THR A 772 27.47 117.63 46.24
CA THR A 772 27.72 117.88 47.66
C THR A 772 28.97 118.72 47.85
N LYS A 773 29.04 119.44 48.98
CA LYS A 773 30.25 120.08 49.51
C LYS A 773 30.42 119.62 50.95
N ASP A 774 31.58 119.05 51.28
CA ASP A 774 31.89 118.50 52.60
C ASP A 774 30.76 117.56 53.08
N GLU A 775 30.43 116.60 52.20
CA GLU A 775 29.34 115.60 52.28
C GLU A 775 27.89 116.15 52.27
N LYS A 776 27.68 117.46 52.47
CA LYS A 776 26.34 118.07 52.50
C LYS A 776 25.85 118.44 51.11
N ALA A 777 24.61 118.09 50.77
CA ALA A 777 24.02 118.41 49.47
C ALA A 777 23.88 119.92 49.25
N ILE A 778 24.24 120.38 48.06
CA ILE A 778 24.14 121.78 47.61
C ILE A 778 23.49 121.86 46.22
N LYS A 779 22.94 123.03 45.87
CA LYS A 779 22.28 123.24 44.58
C LYS A 779 23.28 123.68 43.51
N PHE A 780 23.05 123.24 42.27
CA PHE A 780 23.64 123.81 41.06
C PHE A 780 23.22 125.27 40.86
N THR A 781 24.03 126.04 40.14
CA THR A 781 23.71 127.44 39.76
C THR A 781 23.06 127.54 38.38
N SER A 782 23.32 126.58 37.48
CA SER A 782 22.48 126.34 36.28
C SER A 782 22.42 124.85 35.97
N VAL A 783 21.29 124.42 35.41
CA VAL A 783 21.07 123.07 34.87
C VAL A 783 20.38 123.22 33.52
N GLU A 784 21.14 122.98 32.46
CA GLU A 784 20.76 123.09 31.05
C GLU A 784 21.07 121.76 30.39
N THR A 785 20.26 120.73 30.68
CA THR A 785 20.55 119.32 30.34
C THR A 785 21.00 119.16 28.88
N PRO A 786 22.18 118.56 28.62
CA PRO A 786 23.00 117.71 29.50
C PRO A 786 23.95 118.43 30.49
N ARG A 787 24.01 119.76 30.50
CA ARG A 787 24.98 120.53 31.31
C ARG A 787 24.51 120.82 32.73
N TYR A 788 25.39 120.55 33.69
CA TYR A 788 25.24 120.88 35.10
C TYR A 788 26.39 121.83 35.49
N THR A 789 26.05 122.98 36.08
CA THR A 789 27.00 124.03 36.44
C THR A 789 26.83 124.45 37.89
N PHE A 790 27.93 124.56 38.63
CA PHE A 790 28.01 125.23 39.92
C PHE A 790 29.12 126.28 39.87
N SER A 791 28.75 127.56 40.00
CA SER A 791 29.66 128.70 39.90
C SER A 791 29.63 129.59 41.14
N VAL A 792 30.80 129.88 41.69
CA VAL A 792 31.00 130.91 42.73
C VAL A 792 31.72 132.08 42.06
N ALA A 793 31.00 133.19 41.83
CA ALA A 793 31.52 134.34 41.08
C ALA A 793 32.67 135.09 41.80
N SER A 794 32.74 134.99 43.13
CA SER A 794 33.78 135.57 43.98
C SER A 794 34.02 134.65 45.17
N VAL A 795 35.05 133.81 45.09
CA VAL A 795 35.38 132.81 46.11
C VAL A 795 35.86 133.51 47.38
N LYS A 796 35.36 133.04 48.53
CA LYS A 796 35.85 133.40 49.88
C LYS A 796 36.22 132.14 50.66
N ARG A 797 36.93 132.27 51.78
CA ARG A 797 37.28 131.14 52.68
C ARG A 797 36.13 130.17 53.01
N GLU A 798 34.89 130.63 53.18
CA GLU A 798 33.72 129.76 53.46
C GLU A 798 33.39 128.75 52.33
N HIS A 799 33.89 128.99 51.12
CA HIS A 799 33.75 128.11 49.96
C HIS A 799 34.85 127.04 49.89
N GLN A 800 35.92 127.13 50.68
CA GLN A 800 36.92 126.06 50.77
C GLN A 800 36.26 124.75 51.22
N GLY A 801 36.58 123.64 50.56
CA GLY A 801 36.00 122.33 50.86
C GLY A 801 36.15 121.32 49.73
N VAL A 802 35.67 120.10 49.98
CA VAL A 802 35.62 119.00 49.01
C VAL A 802 34.25 119.00 48.33
N TYR A 803 34.21 119.41 47.07
CA TYR A 803 33.03 119.33 46.23
C TYR A 803 32.99 117.97 45.53
N LYS A 804 31.92 117.20 45.71
CA LYS A 804 31.73 115.91 45.05
C LYS A 804 30.45 115.92 44.23
N MET A 805 30.59 115.69 42.93
CA MET A 805 29.47 115.56 42.01
C MET A 805 29.32 114.10 41.60
N THR A 806 28.12 113.56 41.72
CA THR A 806 27.77 112.16 41.40
C THR A 806 26.66 112.16 40.36
N ALA A 807 26.79 111.37 39.31
CA ALA A 807 25.76 111.13 38.31
C ALA A 807 25.51 109.62 38.20
N LYS A 808 24.27 109.17 38.37
CA LYS A 808 23.89 107.74 38.37
C LYS A 808 22.64 107.48 37.52
N ASN A 809 22.57 106.29 36.91
CA ASN A 809 21.33 105.73 36.37
C ASN A 809 21.20 104.26 36.80
N LYS A 810 20.31 103.45 36.20
CA LYS A 810 20.17 102.02 36.53
C LYS A 810 21.46 101.20 36.34
N THR A 811 22.41 101.67 35.53
CA THR A 811 23.53 100.83 35.03
C THR A 811 24.92 101.25 35.50
N SER A 812 25.17 102.55 35.73
CA SER A 812 26.43 103.02 36.31
C SER A 812 26.26 104.24 37.21
N ARG A 813 27.31 104.52 37.99
CA ARG A 813 27.50 105.70 38.81
C ARG A 813 28.88 106.26 38.50
N GLU A 814 28.91 107.43 37.88
CA GLU A 814 30.14 108.21 37.69
C GLU A 814 30.22 109.31 38.74
N GLU A 815 31.43 109.67 39.17
CA GLU A 815 31.64 110.74 40.14
C GLU A 815 32.98 111.46 39.97
N ILE A 816 32.96 112.76 40.25
CA ILE A 816 34.12 113.65 40.22
C ILE A 816 34.22 114.34 41.58
N THR A 817 35.45 114.47 42.08
CA THR A 817 35.74 115.13 43.36
C THR A 817 36.76 116.26 43.14
N VAL A 818 36.39 117.48 43.51
CA VAL A 818 37.17 118.71 43.36
C VAL A 818 37.38 119.34 44.73
N THR A 819 38.63 119.38 45.19
CA THR A 819 39.01 120.09 46.42
C THR A 819 39.33 121.54 46.08
N LEU A 820 38.51 122.48 46.56
CA LEU A 820 38.78 123.90 46.45
C LEU A 820 39.53 124.37 47.69
N LYS A 821 40.72 124.95 47.51
CA LYS A 821 41.51 125.64 48.53
C LYS A 821 41.53 127.14 48.24
N VAL A 822 41.36 127.97 49.27
CA VAL A 822 41.27 129.43 49.10
C VAL A 822 42.51 130.11 49.67
N ILE A 823 43.37 130.59 48.77
CA ILE A 823 44.56 131.38 49.12
C ILE A 823 44.12 132.81 49.45
N GLY A 824 44.49 133.28 50.63
CA GLY A 824 44.26 134.68 51.02
C GLY A 824 45.18 135.63 50.25
N LYS A 825 44.68 136.82 49.90
CA LYS A 825 45.52 137.87 49.29
C LYS A 825 46.68 138.24 50.22
N PHE A 826 47.90 137.97 49.78
CA PHE A 826 49.09 138.59 50.35
C PHE A 826 49.12 140.06 49.93
N ALA A 827 48.74 140.94 50.86
CA ALA A 827 49.01 142.36 50.73
C ALA A 827 50.50 142.60 50.92
N PHE A 828 51.23 142.84 49.82
CA PHE A 828 52.56 143.43 49.90
C PHE A 828 52.43 144.84 50.48
N ILE A 829 52.82 144.99 51.74
CA ILE A 829 53.26 146.28 52.29
C ILE A 829 54.72 146.44 51.87
N SER A 830 55.09 147.68 51.50
CA SER A 830 56.40 148.08 50.94
C SER A 830 57.58 147.79 51.87
#